data_AF-A0A0L0DQ38-F1
#
_entry.id   AF-A0A0L0DQ38-F1
#
_cell.length_a   1.000
_cell.length_b   1.000
_cell.length_c   1.000
_cell.angle_alpha   90.00
_cell.angle_beta   90.00
_cell.angle_gamma   90.00
#
_symmetry.space_group_name_H-M   'P 1'
#
loop_
_entity.id
_entity.type
_entity.pdbx_description
1 polymer ?
#
loop_
_entity_poly.entity_id
_entity_poly.type
_entity_poly.pdbx_seq_one_letter_code
_entity_poly.pdbx_strand_id
1 'polypeptide(L)'
;MDPDAEEQRKLLNDASRVVEAQAYQMKLALDNNKLMDALKHCSDMLCELRTSLLSPTSYYSLFIQVMDEMRHMESHLLDMHRQEEKVSDLYELVQYTGNIVPRLYLLITVGAVFIKTFEAPAADILRDLVEMCKGVQHPTRGLFLRHYLSSLTKDKLPDVGNEYEGTVESSINFTIQNFTEMNKLWVRLGYQGALGSREMRNKYRAQLRQLIYSNMERLGNLEGVTQDVYIENVLPRVLEQVVSCRDKLAQESLTEAVIQSFPGSYHIATLSRFLEAIGELVPEVDVKSLIVSLIDRLAGFAASDEGSLPKDLDVFGIFSSEIASIMESREGMPLEDVLSLQVSLLNLTLQCYPERTENVDAVLGYCGQVLAASGVDRSSVTPAITKEVAKLLHIPVDTYGDMRTVLDLANYKDLIQYLGHAERSVTAQYIASAVLKGHTPLATVEHAQDLLHMIACLLTDEDDAPDASEVDAEDFAEEQTLVARLIHLITSPVADVQFQLYVVSRQAFGKGGPSRIKYTLPPLAFGALRLTQRYKAAGLAGDDEMWEKKVLKVFKFVHQTITALASEEPELGLRLFLAAAATADTCGLEAIAYEFVSRAFTIYEEDINDNKAQQAAMALIVGGLQAMGRRSLDEDSYETAAAKATAHSSRLMLVSDQAHGVCRASHLFWTNGPDEDSAVATLELTPVRDGERVLQCLKKSLKIAAKCMDAVEQVGLYVDILEECLLYVDSGNEAVTAKYVNGLVQLIRSNLGNLESPTLPLCRSGPTDDDDGVWAAIEL
;
A
#
# COMPACT_ATOMS: atom_id res chain seq x y z
N MET A 1 -8.38 -43.60 -5.89
CA MET A 1 -7.23 -43.91 -6.77
C MET A 1 -7.81 -44.35 -8.09
N ASP A 2 -7.59 -43.58 -9.16
CA ASP A 2 -8.19 -43.88 -10.47
C ASP A 2 -7.64 -45.20 -11.03
N PRO A 3 -8.48 -46.21 -11.29
CA PRO A 3 -8.04 -47.49 -11.86
C PRO A 3 -7.38 -47.35 -13.24
N ASP A 4 -7.69 -46.27 -13.96
CA ASP A 4 -7.10 -45.93 -15.27
C ASP A 4 -5.62 -45.51 -15.15
N ALA A 5 -5.20 -44.93 -14.01
CA ALA A 5 -3.82 -44.44 -13.83
C ALA A 5 -2.81 -45.58 -13.62
N GLU A 6 -3.23 -46.68 -12.99
CA GLU A 6 -2.37 -47.84 -12.75
C GLU A 6 -2.16 -48.67 -14.03
N GLU A 7 -3.21 -48.79 -14.84
CA GLU A 7 -3.14 -49.41 -16.17
C GLU A 7 -2.23 -48.60 -17.11
N GLN A 8 -2.35 -47.27 -17.13
CA GLN A 8 -1.47 -46.38 -17.89
C GLN A 8 0.00 -46.49 -17.47
N ARG A 9 0.29 -46.64 -16.17
CA ARG A 9 1.66 -46.87 -15.68
C ARG A 9 2.22 -48.20 -16.14
N LYS A 10 1.40 -49.26 -16.15
CA LYS A 10 1.83 -50.58 -16.61
C LYS A 10 2.18 -50.55 -18.10
N LEU A 11 1.30 -49.97 -18.92
CA LEU A 11 1.52 -49.80 -20.37
C LEU A 11 2.79 -48.98 -20.66
N LEU A 12 3.02 -47.90 -19.89
CA LEU A 12 4.23 -47.09 -20.03
C LEU A 12 5.50 -47.89 -19.67
N ASN A 13 5.48 -48.63 -18.56
CA ASN A 13 6.63 -49.44 -18.15
C ASN A 13 6.96 -50.56 -19.14
N ASP A 14 5.93 -51.19 -19.72
CA ASP A 14 6.12 -52.23 -20.73
C ASP A 14 6.76 -51.67 -22.00
N ALA A 15 6.27 -50.52 -22.50
CA ALA A 15 6.86 -49.83 -23.64
C ALA A 15 8.29 -49.32 -23.34
N SER A 16 8.52 -48.76 -22.17
CA SER A 16 9.83 -48.25 -21.73
C SER A 16 10.88 -49.37 -21.68
N ARG A 17 10.53 -50.57 -21.18
CA ARG A 17 11.42 -51.73 -21.19
C ARG A 17 11.83 -52.17 -22.59
N VAL A 18 10.91 -52.12 -23.54
CA VAL A 18 11.20 -52.43 -24.95
C VAL A 18 12.16 -51.39 -25.53
N VAL A 19 11.92 -50.11 -25.26
CA VAL A 19 12.80 -49.01 -25.68
C VAL A 19 14.21 -49.21 -25.11
N GLU A 20 14.36 -49.49 -23.82
CA GLU A 20 15.69 -49.74 -23.21
C GLU A 20 16.41 -50.94 -23.82
N ALA A 21 15.68 -52.04 -24.04
CA ALA A 21 16.25 -53.25 -24.62
C ALA A 21 16.74 -53.02 -26.05
N GLN A 22 15.94 -52.35 -26.88
CA GLN A 22 16.30 -52.04 -28.26
C GLN A 22 17.38 -50.95 -28.35
N ALA A 23 17.35 -49.94 -27.48
CA ALA A 23 18.37 -48.91 -27.39
C ALA A 23 19.74 -49.49 -27.00
N TYR A 24 19.78 -50.44 -26.08
CA TYR A 24 21.01 -51.15 -25.72
C TYR A 24 21.58 -51.93 -26.91
N GLN A 25 20.73 -52.65 -27.66
CA GLN A 25 21.13 -53.37 -28.87
C GLN A 25 21.59 -52.43 -29.98
N MET A 26 20.92 -51.28 -30.13
CA MET A 26 21.32 -50.22 -31.05
C MET A 26 22.73 -49.71 -30.71
N LYS A 27 22.99 -49.31 -29.46
CA LYS A 27 24.32 -48.83 -29.02
C LYS A 27 25.41 -49.88 -29.25
N LEU A 28 25.14 -51.13 -28.89
CA LEU A 28 26.08 -52.24 -29.13
C LEU A 28 26.35 -52.45 -30.63
N ALA A 29 25.35 -52.32 -31.49
CA ALA A 29 25.51 -52.42 -32.93
C ALA A 29 26.32 -51.25 -33.51
N LEU A 30 26.13 -50.03 -32.97
CA LEU A 30 26.92 -48.84 -33.31
C LEU A 30 28.39 -49.02 -32.93
N ASP A 31 28.69 -49.46 -31.70
CA ASP A 31 30.06 -49.73 -31.24
C ASP A 31 30.79 -50.78 -32.11
N ASN A 32 30.03 -51.70 -32.71
CA ASN A 32 30.54 -52.73 -33.61
C ASN A 32 30.55 -52.31 -35.10
N ASN A 33 30.29 -51.04 -35.42
CA ASN A 33 30.19 -50.49 -36.79
C ASN A 33 29.16 -51.19 -37.69
N LYS A 34 28.09 -51.76 -37.11
CA LYS A 34 27.00 -52.41 -37.84
C LYS A 34 25.81 -51.47 -38.00
N LEU A 35 25.94 -50.49 -38.88
CA LEU A 35 24.96 -49.42 -39.06
C LEU A 35 23.55 -49.94 -39.44
N MET A 36 23.45 -50.95 -40.31
CA MET A 36 22.16 -51.50 -40.73
C MET A 36 21.41 -52.21 -39.59
N ASP A 37 22.15 -52.94 -38.76
CA ASP A 37 21.58 -53.59 -37.58
C ASP A 37 21.16 -52.54 -36.55
N ALA A 38 21.97 -51.48 -36.36
CA ALA A 38 21.63 -50.36 -35.50
C ALA A 38 20.36 -49.63 -35.97
N LEU A 39 20.22 -49.33 -37.27
CA LEU A 39 19.02 -48.71 -37.84
C LEU A 39 17.78 -49.59 -37.68
N LYS A 40 17.93 -50.92 -37.75
CA LYS A 40 16.83 -51.85 -37.50
C LYS A 40 16.39 -51.82 -36.04
N HIS A 41 17.32 -51.92 -35.09
CA HIS A 41 17.02 -51.79 -33.66
C HIS A 41 16.43 -50.43 -33.31
N CYS A 42 16.92 -49.35 -33.94
CA CYS A 42 16.38 -48.00 -33.81
C CYS A 42 14.94 -47.92 -34.37
N SER A 43 14.67 -48.51 -35.53
CA SER A 43 13.32 -48.58 -36.11
C SER A 43 12.36 -49.38 -35.21
N ASP A 44 12.81 -50.48 -34.62
CA ASP A 44 12.02 -51.29 -33.69
C ASP A 44 11.74 -50.52 -32.39
N MET A 45 12.72 -49.79 -31.86
CA MET A 45 12.53 -48.85 -30.73
C MET A 45 11.48 -47.78 -31.06
N LEU A 46 11.59 -47.13 -32.23
CA LEU A 46 10.66 -46.09 -32.68
C LEU A 46 9.25 -46.63 -32.98
N CYS A 47 9.08 -47.94 -33.16
CA CYS A 47 7.76 -48.53 -33.32
C CYS A 47 6.89 -48.40 -32.07
N GLU A 48 7.48 -48.30 -30.87
CA GLU A 48 6.74 -48.08 -29.62
C GLU A 48 6.00 -46.73 -29.61
N LEU A 49 6.54 -45.70 -30.28
CA LEU A 49 5.88 -44.40 -30.47
C LEU A 49 4.62 -44.48 -31.36
N ARG A 50 4.33 -45.63 -31.97
CA ARG A 50 3.09 -45.84 -32.73
C ARG A 50 1.90 -46.20 -31.86
N THR A 51 2.07 -46.35 -30.54
CA THR A 51 0.95 -46.67 -29.64
C THR A 51 -0.13 -45.58 -29.65
N SER A 52 -1.40 -45.99 -29.54
CA SER A 52 -2.56 -45.11 -29.29
C SER A 52 -3.07 -45.22 -27.85
N LEU A 53 -2.53 -46.15 -27.06
CA LEU A 53 -3.09 -46.55 -25.78
C LEU A 53 -2.63 -45.65 -24.62
N LEU A 54 -1.51 -44.95 -24.82
CA LEU A 54 -0.94 -44.06 -23.81
C LEU A 54 -1.67 -42.72 -23.79
N SER A 55 -1.89 -42.21 -22.57
CA SER A 55 -2.26 -40.83 -22.35
C SER A 55 -1.16 -39.88 -22.88
N PRO A 56 -1.49 -38.62 -23.24
CA PRO A 56 -0.49 -37.69 -23.77
C PRO A 56 0.69 -37.42 -22.82
N THR A 57 0.47 -37.49 -21.50
CA THR A 57 1.52 -37.34 -20.48
C THR A 57 2.45 -38.56 -20.43
N SER A 58 1.88 -39.77 -20.41
CA SER A 58 2.66 -41.01 -20.49
C SER A 58 3.43 -41.08 -21.81
N TYR A 59 2.82 -40.64 -22.91
CA TYR A 59 3.47 -40.54 -24.21
C TYR A 59 4.62 -39.52 -24.19
N TYR A 60 4.46 -38.37 -23.52
CA TYR A 60 5.52 -37.37 -23.33
C TYR A 60 6.74 -37.98 -22.63
N SER A 61 6.53 -38.76 -21.56
CA SER A 61 7.62 -39.46 -20.85
C SER A 61 8.35 -40.46 -21.75
N LEU A 62 7.60 -41.29 -22.50
CA LEU A 62 8.18 -42.23 -23.46
C LEU A 62 8.95 -41.50 -24.57
N PHE A 63 8.41 -40.37 -25.05
CA PHE A 63 9.03 -39.54 -26.07
C PHE A 63 10.38 -38.98 -25.61
N ILE A 64 10.49 -38.47 -24.38
CA ILE A 64 11.78 -37.99 -23.85
C ILE A 64 12.82 -39.11 -23.84
N GLN A 65 12.44 -40.29 -23.35
CA GLN A 65 13.34 -41.44 -23.29
C GLN A 65 13.85 -41.82 -24.70
N VAL A 66 12.96 -41.90 -25.68
CA VAL A 66 13.36 -42.16 -27.07
C VAL A 66 14.20 -41.03 -27.64
N MET A 67 13.90 -39.77 -27.32
CA MET A 67 14.65 -38.60 -27.82
C MET A 67 16.10 -38.61 -27.31
N ASP A 68 16.33 -38.94 -26.05
CA ASP A 68 17.68 -39.09 -25.48
C ASP A 68 18.46 -40.21 -26.18
N GLU A 69 17.80 -41.34 -26.49
CA GLU A 69 18.43 -42.43 -27.23
C GLU A 69 18.75 -42.06 -28.69
N MET A 70 17.87 -41.30 -29.35
CA MET A 70 18.11 -40.82 -30.71
C MET A 70 19.27 -39.81 -30.80
N ARG A 71 19.57 -39.06 -29.72
CA ARG A 71 20.75 -38.16 -29.68
C ARG A 71 22.06 -38.93 -29.77
N HIS A 72 22.13 -40.13 -29.20
CA HIS A 72 23.31 -41.01 -29.36
C HIS A 72 23.49 -41.43 -30.81
N MET A 73 22.38 -41.75 -31.51
CA MET A 73 22.40 -42.07 -32.94
C MET A 73 22.86 -40.86 -33.78
N GLU A 74 22.36 -39.65 -33.51
CA GLU A 74 22.81 -38.42 -34.19
C GLU A 74 24.31 -38.18 -33.99
N SER A 75 24.81 -38.28 -32.76
CA SER A 75 26.24 -38.09 -32.45
C SER A 75 27.12 -39.09 -33.20
N HIS A 76 26.71 -40.36 -33.24
CA HIS A 76 27.46 -41.39 -33.95
C HIS A 76 27.48 -41.15 -35.46
N LEU A 77 26.35 -40.73 -36.06
CA LEU A 77 26.30 -40.39 -37.49
C LEU A 77 27.21 -39.20 -37.83
N LEU A 78 27.30 -38.20 -36.96
CA LEU A 78 28.23 -37.08 -37.13
C LEU A 78 29.70 -37.53 -37.07
N ASP A 79 30.03 -38.44 -36.15
CA ASP A 79 31.39 -38.98 -36.03
C ASP A 79 31.76 -39.91 -37.19
N MET A 80 30.80 -40.65 -37.76
CA MET A 80 31.01 -41.43 -38.99
C MET A 80 31.34 -40.57 -40.19
N HIS A 81 30.69 -39.41 -40.35
CA HIS A 81 31.00 -38.50 -41.45
C HIS A 81 32.43 -37.93 -41.35
N ARG A 82 32.94 -37.70 -40.14
CA ARG A 82 34.35 -37.30 -39.93
C ARG A 82 35.35 -38.36 -40.41
N GLN A 83 34.91 -39.60 -40.64
CA GLN A 83 35.70 -40.71 -41.17
C GLN A 83 35.55 -40.89 -42.69
N GLU A 84 35.00 -39.90 -43.41
CA GLU A 84 34.83 -39.83 -44.89
C GLU A 84 33.82 -40.82 -45.52
N GLU A 85 32.90 -41.38 -44.75
CA GLU A 85 31.75 -42.11 -45.33
C GLU A 85 30.67 -41.14 -45.84
N LYS A 86 30.20 -41.35 -47.08
CA LYS A 86 29.15 -40.52 -47.69
C LYS A 86 27.80 -40.78 -47.02
N VAL A 87 27.18 -39.72 -46.51
CA VAL A 87 25.88 -39.81 -45.83
C VAL A 87 24.73 -39.68 -46.85
N SER A 88 25.00 -39.25 -48.10
CA SER A 88 24.03 -39.16 -49.22
C SER A 88 23.06 -40.35 -49.33
N ASP A 89 23.60 -41.57 -49.27
CA ASP A 89 22.82 -42.80 -49.50
C ASP A 89 21.96 -43.14 -48.28
N LEU A 90 22.33 -42.65 -47.10
CA LEU A 90 21.58 -42.86 -45.85
C LEU A 90 20.25 -42.13 -45.84
N TYR A 91 20.14 -40.94 -46.44
CA TYR A 91 18.86 -40.20 -46.49
C TYR A 91 17.81 -40.90 -47.34
N GLU A 92 18.24 -41.61 -48.40
CA GLU A 92 17.35 -42.49 -49.17
C GLU A 92 17.09 -43.80 -48.42
N LEU A 93 18.13 -44.40 -47.83
CA LEU A 93 18.06 -45.71 -47.18
C LEU A 93 17.07 -45.74 -46.02
N VAL A 94 17.04 -44.70 -45.18
CA VAL A 94 16.09 -44.62 -44.06
C VAL A 94 14.63 -44.51 -44.53
N GLN A 95 14.38 -44.08 -45.76
CA GLN A 95 13.01 -44.00 -46.32
C GLN A 95 12.41 -45.36 -46.67
N TYR A 96 13.23 -46.41 -46.83
CA TYR A 96 12.75 -47.78 -47.05
C TYR A 96 12.09 -48.41 -45.83
N THR A 97 12.17 -47.76 -44.66
CA THR A 97 11.44 -48.21 -43.47
C THR A 97 9.93 -48.13 -43.72
N GLY A 98 9.23 -49.27 -43.59
CA GLY A 98 7.83 -49.39 -44.01
C GLY A 98 6.85 -48.58 -43.16
N ASN A 99 7.14 -48.35 -41.88
CA ASN A 99 6.28 -47.60 -40.97
C ASN A 99 6.62 -46.11 -40.97
N ILE A 100 5.62 -45.24 -41.18
CA ILE A 100 5.82 -43.79 -41.32
C ILE A 100 6.44 -43.11 -40.10
N VAL A 101 6.09 -43.52 -38.87
CA VAL A 101 6.61 -42.87 -37.66
C VAL A 101 8.12 -43.12 -37.52
N PRO A 102 8.62 -44.39 -37.42
CA PRO A 102 10.05 -44.65 -37.45
C PRO A 102 10.78 -43.99 -38.62
N ARG A 103 10.19 -44.06 -39.81
CA ARG A 103 10.75 -43.45 -41.01
C ARG A 103 11.03 -41.97 -40.84
N LEU A 104 10.06 -41.20 -40.37
CA LEU A 104 10.21 -39.75 -40.26
C LEU A 104 11.17 -39.36 -39.13
N TYR A 105 11.18 -40.08 -38.00
CA TYR A 105 12.17 -39.82 -36.94
C TYR A 105 13.60 -40.05 -37.43
N LEU A 106 13.85 -41.16 -38.15
CA LEU A 106 15.15 -41.44 -38.77
C LEU A 106 15.49 -40.46 -39.90
N LEU A 107 14.50 -40.07 -40.70
CA LEU A 107 14.70 -39.11 -41.77
C LEU A 107 15.07 -37.73 -41.22
N ILE A 108 14.46 -37.30 -40.11
CA ILE A 108 14.78 -36.04 -39.45
C ILE A 108 16.18 -36.10 -38.85
N THR A 109 16.60 -37.20 -38.20
CA THR A 109 17.97 -37.29 -37.67
C THR A 109 19.01 -37.27 -38.76
N VAL A 110 18.83 -38.06 -39.82
CA VAL A 110 19.75 -38.07 -40.96
C VAL A 110 19.73 -36.71 -41.68
N GLY A 111 18.57 -36.11 -41.87
CA GLY A 111 18.44 -34.77 -42.44
C GLY A 111 19.14 -33.69 -41.62
N ALA A 112 19.06 -33.76 -40.29
CA ALA A 112 19.79 -32.86 -39.41
C ALA A 112 21.31 -33.02 -39.53
N VAL A 113 21.80 -34.26 -39.72
CA VAL A 113 23.22 -34.54 -39.99
C VAL A 113 23.63 -33.99 -41.36
N PHE A 114 22.81 -34.20 -42.41
CA PHE A 114 23.07 -33.68 -43.76
C PHE A 114 23.27 -32.16 -43.80
N ILE A 115 22.46 -31.43 -43.02
CA ILE A 115 22.58 -29.97 -42.93
C ILE A 115 23.92 -29.61 -42.28
N LYS A 116 24.30 -30.30 -41.19
CA LYS A 116 25.57 -30.08 -40.47
C LYS A 116 26.81 -30.43 -41.28
N THR A 117 26.71 -31.40 -42.18
CA THR A 117 27.82 -31.85 -43.02
C THR A 117 27.95 -31.08 -44.33
N PHE A 118 27.07 -30.11 -44.58
CA PHE A 118 27.03 -29.29 -45.79
C PHE A 118 26.90 -30.11 -47.10
N GLU A 119 26.34 -31.33 -47.03
CA GLU A 119 26.14 -32.17 -48.22
C GLU A 119 24.99 -31.67 -49.12
N ALA A 120 24.07 -30.88 -48.57
CA ALA A 120 22.96 -30.25 -49.31
C ALA A 120 22.51 -28.94 -48.63
N PRO A 121 21.89 -28.02 -49.38
CA PRO A 121 21.43 -26.74 -48.84
C PRO A 121 20.34 -26.95 -47.78
N ALA A 122 20.48 -26.24 -46.65
CA ALA A 122 19.60 -26.40 -45.50
C ALA A 122 18.13 -26.09 -45.86
N ALA A 123 17.91 -25.08 -46.71
CA ALA A 123 16.55 -24.68 -47.12
C ALA A 123 15.77 -25.81 -47.81
N ASP A 124 16.43 -26.60 -48.67
CA ASP A 124 15.76 -27.67 -49.41
C ASP A 124 15.41 -28.86 -48.52
N ILE A 125 16.33 -29.26 -47.63
CA ILE A 125 16.09 -30.33 -46.65
C ILE A 125 15.00 -29.93 -45.67
N LEU A 126 15.05 -28.72 -45.11
CA LEU A 126 14.04 -28.23 -44.18
C LEU A 126 12.64 -28.19 -44.82
N ARG A 127 12.56 -27.74 -46.08
CA ARG A 127 11.31 -27.77 -46.86
C ARG A 127 10.83 -29.20 -47.10
N ASP A 128 11.70 -30.12 -47.48
CA ASP A 128 11.33 -31.52 -47.68
C ASP A 128 10.83 -32.17 -46.38
N LEU A 129 11.58 -32.03 -45.28
CA LEU A 129 11.23 -32.59 -43.97
C LEU A 129 9.87 -32.08 -43.46
N VAL A 130 9.60 -30.77 -43.57
CA VAL A 130 8.31 -30.20 -43.10
C VAL A 130 7.13 -30.64 -43.95
N GLU A 131 7.34 -30.82 -45.26
CA GLU A 131 6.35 -31.38 -46.21
C GLU A 131 6.08 -32.86 -45.91
N MET A 132 7.14 -33.67 -45.74
CA MET A 132 7.02 -35.10 -45.43
C MET A 132 6.34 -35.34 -44.07
N CYS A 133 6.54 -34.43 -43.10
CA CYS A 133 5.82 -34.46 -41.82
C CYS A 133 4.30 -34.26 -41.95
N LYS A 134 3.77 -33.75 -43.09
CA LYS A 134 2.31 -33.70 -43.34
C LYS A 134 1.68 -35.08 -43.42
N GLY A 135 2.46 -36.13 -43.65
CA GLY A 135 1.97 -37.51 -43.68
C GLY A 135 1.41 -38.01 -42.34
N VAL A 136 1.79 -37.39 -41.21
CA VAL A 136 1.31 -37.79 -39.87
C VAL A 136 0.23 -36.83 -39.37
N GLN A 137 -1.03 -37.19 -39.62
CA GLN A 137 -2.21 -36.39 -39.22
C GLN A 137 -2.75 -36.73 -37.82
N HIS A 138 -2.18 -37.72 -37.14
CA HIS A 138 -2.57 -38.06 -35.77
C HIS A 138 -2.08 -36.98 -34.80
N PRO A 139 -2.96 -36.33 -34.00
CA PRO A 139 -2.60 -35.19 -33.15
C PRO A 139 -1.38 -35.40 -32.26
N THR A 140 -1.39 -36.40 -31.37
CA THR A 140 -0.29 -36.64 -30.43
C THR A 140 1.02 -36.94 -31.15
N ARG A 141 1.04 -37.97 -32.01
CA ARG A 141 2.24 -38.38 -32.75
C ARG A 141 2.80 -37.27 -33.64
N GLY A 142 1.93 -36.54 -34.33
CA GLY A 142 2.31 -35.44 -35.21
C GLY A 142 2.88 -34.25 -34.43
N LEU A 143 2.29 -33.89 -33.28
CA LEU A 143 2.82 -32.83 -32.41
C LEU A 143 4.23 -33.16 -31.92
N PHE A 144 4.43 -34.38 -31.41
CA PHE A 144 5.75 -34.81 -30.92
C PHE A 144 6.78 -34.93 -32.04
N LEU A 145 6.41 -35.46 -33.20
CA LEU A 145 7.29 -35.53 -34.37
C LEU A 145 7.72 -34.14 -34.83
N ARG A 146 6.78 -33.18 -34.89
CA ARG A 146 7.08 -31.80 -35.30
C ARG A 146 7.87 -31.03 -34.25
N HIS A 147 7.65 -31.32 -32.97
CA HIS A 147 8.49 -30.78 -31.90
C HIS A 147 9.91 -31.36 -31.95
N TYR A 148 10.05 -32.64 -32.27
CA TYR A 148 11.34 -33.28 -32.51
C TYR A 148 12.08 -32.65 -33.69
N LEU A 149 11.39 -32.43 -34.82
CA LEU A 149 11.91 -31.68 -35.97
C LEU A 149 12.44 -30.30 -35.53
N SER A 150 11.59 -29.50 -34.87
CA SER A 150 11.96 -28.16 -34.40
C SER A 150 13.15 -28.16 -33.43
N SER A 151 13.25 -29.19 -32.57
CA SER A 151 14.33 -29.34 -31.60
C SER A 151 15.66 -29.67 -32.28
N LEU A 152 15.64 -30.57 -33.27
CA LEU A 152 16.85 -30.95 -34.01
C LEU A 152 17.29 -29.89 -35.01
N THR A 153 16.39 -29.05 -35.52
CA THR A 153 16.76 -28.00 -36.47
C THR A 153 17.15 -26.69 -35.79
N LYS A 154 17.06 -26.59 -34.46
CA LYS A 154 17.30 -25.35 -33.69
C LYS A 154 18.64 -24.66 -34.04
N ASP A 155 19.71 -25.43 -34.12
CA ASP A 155 21.08 -24.95 -34.39
C ASP A 155 21.44 -24.92 -35.89
N LYS A 156 20.46 -25.23 -36.76
CA LYS A 156 20.67 -25.54 -38.19
C LYS A 156 19.79 -24.69 -39.12
N LEU A 157 19.12 -23.67 -38.58
CA LEU A 157 18.32 -22.74 -39.38
C LEU A 157 19.24 -21.71 -40.06
N PRO A 158 19.03 -21.43 -41.36
CA PRO A 158 19.66 -20.29 -42.03
C PRO A 158 19.33 -18.97 -41.30
N ASP A 159 20.35 -18.23 -40.91
CA ASP A 159 20.24 -16.91 -40.26
C ASP A 159 21.36 -15.97 -40.76
N VAL A 160 21.28 -14.69 -40.40
CA VAL A 160 22.28 -13.67 -40.75
C VAL A 160 23.63 -14.04 -40.13
N GLY A 161 24.64 -14.29 -40.97
CA GLY A 161 25.99 -14.65 -40.51
C GLY A 161 26.24 -16.14 -40.28
N ASN A 162 25.29 -17.02 -40.64
CA ASN A 162 25.43 -18.48 -40.50
C ASN A 162 26.03 -19.14 -41.77
N GLU A 163 26.77 -20.24 -41.60
CA GLU A 163 27.48 -20.94 -42.69
C GLU A 163 26.55 -21.77 -43.60
N TYR A 164 25.29 -21.98 -43.21
CA TYR A 164 24.34 -22.82 -43.94
C TYR A 164 23.70 -22.09 -45.13
N GLU A 165 23.71 -22.70 -46.32
CA GLU A 165 23.07 -22.14 -47.51
C GLU A 165 21.54 -22.02 -47.35
N GLY A 166 21.03 -20.78 -47.37
CA GLY A 166 19.61 -20.44 -47.27
C GLY A 166 19.37 -18.96 -46.97
N THR A 167 18.11 -18.52 -46.98
CA THR A 167 17.70 -17.17 -46.58
C THR A 167 16.95 -17.20 -45.25
N VAL A 168 17.01 -16.12 -44.47
CA VAL A 168 16.21 -15.93 -43.25
C VAL A 168 14.71 -16.17 -43.54
N GLU A 169 14.23 -15.74 -44.70
CA GLU A 169 12.85 -15.96 -45.14
C GLU A 169 12.48 -17.45 -45.25
N SER A 170 13.43 -18.30 -45.65
CA SER A 170 13.23 -19.76 -45.71
C SER A 170 13.04 -20.34 -44.31
N SER A 171 13.80 -19.87 -43.32
CA SER A 171 13.67 -20.25 -41.91
C SER A 171 12.33 -19.79 -41.31
N ILE A 172 11.91 -18.57 -41.64
CA ILE A 172 10.59 -18.02 -41.24
C ILE A 172 9.48 -18.87 -41.84
N ASN A 173 9.53 -19.16 -43.14
CA ASN A 173 8.53 -19.97 -43.83
C ASN A 173 8.43 -21.38 -43.25
N PHE A 174 9.58 -22.04 -43.02
CA PHE A 174 9.65 -23.35 -42.39
C PHE A 174 9.00 -23.33 -41.00
N THR A 175 9.37 -22.36 -40.16
CA THR A 175 8.90 -22.30 -38.77
C THR A 175 7.42 -21.97 -38.68
N ILE A 176 6.92 -21.02 -39.50
CA ILE A 176 5.49 -20.67 -39.57
C ILE A 176 4.66 -21.84 -40.11
N GLN A 177 5.17 -22.57 -41.12
CA GLN A 177 4.50 -23.75 -41.64
C GLN A 177 4.42 -24.86 -40.59
N ASN A 178 5.51 -25.11 -39.87
CA ASN A 178 5.52 -26.10 -38.79
C ASN A 178 4.56 -25.69 -37.67
N PHE A 179 4.57 -24.42 -37.27
CA PHE A 179 3.64 -23.84 -36.31
C PHE A 179 2.18 -24.01 -36.73
N THR A 180 1.84 -23.69 -37.98
CA THR A 180 0.49 -23.78 -38.53
C THR A 180 -0.05 -25.21 -38.43
N GLU A 181 0.77 -26.20 -38.83
CA GLU A 181 0.38 -27.61 -38.74
C GLU A 181 0.31 -28.11 -37.29
N MET A 182 1.21 -27.68 -36.41
CA MET A 182 1.14 -27.99 -34.98
C MET A 182 -0.13 -27.40 -34.34
N ASN A 183 -0.49 -26.16 -34.67
CA ASN A 183 -1.72 -25.54 -34.17
C ASN A 183 -2.96 -26.34 -34.60
N LYS A 184 -3.04 -26.70 -35.90
CA LYS A 184 -4.13 -27.55 -36.41
C LYS A 184 -4.23 -28.90 -35.69
N LEU A 185 -3.10 -29.57 -35.46
CA LEU A 185 -3.06 -30.84 -34.74
C LEU A 185 -3.49 -30.67 -33.28
N TRP A 186 -3.07 -29.59 -32.63
CA TRP A 186 -3.39 -29.31 -31.25
C TRP A 186 -4.87 -28.95 -31.05
N VAL A 187 -5.47 -28.16 -31.95
CA VAL A 187 -6.92 -27.93 -31.97
C VAL A 187 -7.65 -29.24 -32.22
N ARG A 188 -7.22 -30.04 -33.21
CA ARG A 188 -7.80 -31.36 -33.50
C ARG A 188 -7.77 -32.31 -32.30
N LEU A 189 -6.72 -32.24 -31.46
CA LEU A 189 -6.63 -33.03 -30.23
C LEU A 189 -7.81 -32.76 -29.28
N GLY A 190 -8.35 -31.54 -29.25
CA GLY A 190 -9.50 -31.20 -28.42
C GLY A 190 -10.79 -31.90 -28.85
N TYR A 191 -10.95 -32.11 -30.15
CA TYR A 191 -12.15 -32.67 -30.77
C TYR A 191 -12.07 -34.19 -31.05
N GLN A 192 -10.92 -34.82 -30.79
CA GLN A 192 -10.75 -36.26 -31.00
C GLN A 192 -11.40 -37.08 -29.87
N GLY A 193 -12.33 -37.97 -30.20
CA GLY A 193 -12.95 -38.91 -29.26
C GLY A 193 -14.35 -38.48 -28.76
N ALA A 194 -14.85 -39.15 -27.72
CA ALA A 194 -16.20 -38.90 -27.19
C ALA A 194 -16.33 -37.49 -26.55
N LEU A 195 -17.55 -36.93 -26.61
CA LEU A 195 -17.84 -35.57 -26.10
C LEU A 195 -17.59 -35.43 -24.59
N GLY A 196 -17.88 -36.46 -23.79
CA GLY A 196 -17.73 -36.44 -22.33
C GLY A 196 -16.28 -36.35 -21.82
N SER A 197 -15.27 -36.61 -22.65
CA SER A 197 -13.85 -36.54 -22.27
C SER A 197 -13.16 -35.25 -22.72
N ARG A 198 -13.90 -34.24 -23.16
CA ARG A 198 -13.36 -32.96 -23.66
C ARG A 198 -12.58 -32.17 -22.60
N GLU A 199 -13.08 -32.12 -21.36
CA GLU A 199 -12.38 -31.44 -20.26
C GLU A 199 -11.02 -32.07 -19.95
N MET A 200 -10.96 -33.40 -19.85
CA MET A 200 -9.70 -34.11 -19.64
C MET A 200 -8.72 -33.89 -20.79
N ARG A 201 -9.21 -33.86 -22.05
CA ARG A 201 -8.37 -33.50 -23.20
C ARG A 201 -7.87 -32.06 -23.15
N ASN A 202 -8.69 -31.11 -22.71
CA ASN A 202 -8.25 -29.73 -22.54
C ASN A 202 -7.16 -29.61 -21.46
N LYS A 203 -7.22 -30.39 -20.36
CA LYS A 203 -6.13 -30.48 -19.39
C LYS A 203 -4.83 -30.99 -20.02
N TYR A 204 -4.89 -32.05 -20.83
CA TYR A 204 -3.72 -32.55 -21.55
C TYR A 204 -3.21 -31.54 -22.58
N ARG A 205 -4.10 -30.87 -23.32
CA ARG A 205 -3.73 -29.83 -24.29
C ARG A 205 -3.00 -28.67 -23.63
N ALA A 206 -3.46 -28.23 -22.45
CA ALA A 206 -2.80 -27.17 -21.68
C ALA A 206 -1.38 -27.56 -21.26
N GLN A 207 -1.15 -28.83 -20.89
CA GLN A 207 0.20 -29.34 -20.58
C GLN A 207 1.11 -29.37 -21.82
N LEU A 208 0.55 -29.64 -23.00
CA LEU A 208 1.29 -29.69 -24.26
C LEU A 208 1.52 -28.32 -24.92
N ARG A 209 1.00 -27.21 -24.36
CA ARG A 209 1.11 -25.87 -24.95
C ARG A 209 2.56 -25.46 -25.25
N GLN A 210 3.48 -25.88 -24.38
CA GLN A 210 4.92 -25.59 -24.50
C GLN A 210 5.54 -26.11 -25.79
N LEU A 211 5.02 -27.22 -26.35
CA LEU A 211 5.51 -27.76 -27.63
C LEU A 211 5.27 -26.80 -28.79
N ILE A 212 4.23 -25.98 -28.71
CA ILE A 212 3.86 -25.01 -29.75
C ILE A 212 4.58 -23.70 -29.48
N TYR A 213 4.67 -23.29 -28.21
CA TYR A 213 5.39 -22.09 -27.77
C TYR A 213 6.84 -22.12 -28.23
N SER A 214 7.48 -23.30 -28.24
CA SER A 214 8.85 -23.43 -28.73
C SER A 214 9.02 -22.90 -30.15
N ASN A 215 8.03 -23.00 -31.04
CA ASN A 215 8.14 -22.42 -32.39
C ASN A 215 8.12 -20.89 -32.38
N MET A 216 7.35 -20.27 -31.48
CA MET A 216 7.34 -18.80 -31.29
C MET A 216 8.67 -18.32 -30.70
N GLU A 217 9.19 -19.03 -29.71
CA GLU A 217 10.52 -18.76 -29.14
C GLU A 217 11.63 -18.87 -30.21
N ARG A 218 11.52 -19.84 -31.13
CA ARG A 218 12.47 -19.94 -32.25
C ARG A 218 12.37 -18.74 -33.19
N LEU A 219 11.16 -18.28 -33.53
CA LEU A 219 11.00 -17.06 -34.34
C LEU A 219 11.57 -15.82 -33.63
N GLY A 220 11.38 -15.70 -32.31
CA GLY A 220 11.90 -14.58 -31.52
C GLY A 220 13.42 -14.57 -31.38
N ASN A 221 14.07 -15.74 -31.43
CA ASN A 221 15.53 -15.86 -31.28
C ASN A 221 16.31 -15.74 -32.60
N LEU A 222 15.64 -15.62 -33.76
CA LEU A 222 16.32 -15.43 -35.05
C LEU A 222 16.81 -13.98 -35.17
N GLU A 223 18.11 -13.77 -35.35
CA GLU A 223 18.70 -12.43 -35.44
C GLU A 223 18.24 -11.69 -36.71
N GLY A 224 17.99 -12.44 -37.79
CA GLY A 224 17.47 -11.90 -39.04
C GLY A 224 16.01 -11.42 -38.98
N VAL A 225 15.28 -11.66 -37.89
CA VAL A 225 13.92 -11.13 -37.69
C VAL A 225 14.02 -9.71 -37.12
N THR A 226 14.30 -8.76 -38.00
CA THR A 226 14.24 -7.33 -37.67
C THR A 226 12.80 -6.87 -37.48
N GLN A 227 12.63 -5.69 -36.90
CA GLN A 227 11.32 -5.07 -36.66
C GLN A 227 10.46 -4.98 -37.94
N ASP A 228 11.04 -4.59 -39.07
CA ASP A 228 10.31 -4.46 -40.34
C ASP A 228 9.82 -5.82 -40.86
N VAL A 229 10.69 -6.84 -40.82
CA VAL A 229 10.35 -8.22 -41.23
C VAL A 229 9.26 -8.80 -40.34
N TYR A 230 9.28 -8.46 -39.05
CA TYR A 230 8.24 -8.86 -38.11
C TYR A 230 6.88 -8.22 -38.44
N ILE A 231 6.85 -6.91 -38.71
CA ILE A 231 5.63 -6.14 -39.02
C ILE A 231 5.00 -6.62 -40.34
N GLU A 232 5.81 -6.86 -41.36
CA GLU A 232 5.32 -7.16 -42.72
C GLU A 232 5.02 -8.65 -42.94
N ASN A 233 5.83 -9.56 -42.39
CA ASN A 233 5.77 -10.98 -42.75
C ASN A 233 5.38 -11.89 -41.57
N VAL A 234 6.04 -11.76 -40.42
CA VAL A 234 5.87 -12.73 -39.31
C VAL A 234 4.54 -12.53 -38.59
N LEU A 235 4.28 -11.33 -38.07
CA LEU A 235 3.12 -11.07 -37.23
C LEU A 235 1.79 -11.30 -37.95
N PRO A 236 1.54 -10.79 -39.17
CA PRO A 236 0.25 -10.99 -39.84
C PRO A 236 -0.09 -12.48 -40.03
N ARG A 237 0.90 -13.29 -40.39
CA ARG A 237 0.72 -14.74 -40.61
C ARG A 237 0.46 -15.49 -39.31
N VAL A 238 1.09 -15.09 -38.21
CA VAL A 238 0.84 -15.68 -36.90
C VAL A 238 -0.55 -15.29 -36.39
N LEU A 239 -0.92 -14.01 -36.47
CA LEU A 239 -2.23 -13.51 -36.05
C LEU A 239 -3.38 -14.12 -36.86
N GLU A 240 -3.21 -14.31 -38.17
CA GLU A 240 -4.18 -15.03 -39.00
C GLU A 240 -4.45 -16.44 -38.44
N GLN A 241 -3.41 -17.17 -38.00
CA GLN A 241 -3.58 -18.49 -37.39
C GLN A 241 -4.24 -18.43 -36.01
N VAL A 242 -3.97 -17.39 -35.22
CA VAL A 242 -4.61 -17.19 -33.90
C VAL A 242 -6.11 -16.90 -34.07
N VAL A 243 -6.49 -15.96 -34.92
CA VAL A 243 -7.90 -15.62 -35.15
C VAL A 243 -8.65 -16.77 -35.81
N SER A 244 -8.05 -17.42 -36.82
CA SER A 244 -8.72 -18.48 -37.59
C SER A 244 -8.99 -19.76 -36.80
N CYS A 245 -8.25 -20.04 -35.72
CA CYS A 245 -8.37 -21.31 -35.01
C CYS A 245 -9.68 -21.50 -34.22
N ARG A 246 -10.37 -20.40 -33.85
CA ARG A 246 -11.67 -20.38 -33.15
C ARG A 246 -11.80 -21.37 -31.97
N ASP A 247 -10.72 -21.57 -31.23
CA ASP A 247 -10.67 -22.43 -30.04
C ASP A 247 -10.11 -21.63 -28.86
N LYS A 248 -10.91 -21.52 -27.78
CA LYS A 248 -10.60 -20.71 -26.59
C LYS A 248 -9.17 -20.93 -26.08
N LEU A 249 -8.84 -22.18 -25.74
CA LEU A 249 -7.55 -22.54 -25.15
C LEU A 249 -6.39 -22.21 -26.08
N ALA A 250 -6.59 -22.43 -27.39
CA ALA A 250 -5.58 -22.11 -28.38
C ALA A 250 -5.35 -20.62 -28.54
N GLN A 251 -6.42 -19.83 -28.63
CA GLN A 251 -6.33 -18.38 -28.74
C GLN A 251 -5.65 -17.75 -27.52
N GLU A 252 -6.03 -18.17 -26.30
CA GLU A 252 -5.41 -17.69 -25.06
C GLU A 252 -3.90 -17.98 -25.04
N SER A 253 -3.54 -19.25 -25.24
CA SER A 253 -2.15 -19.67 -25.11
C SER A 253 -1.27 -19.09 -26.24
N LEU A 254 -1.76 -19.04 -27.47
CA LEU A 254 -0.97 -18.52 -28.60
C LEU A 254 -0.76 -17.01 -28.50
N THR A 255 -1.78 -16.27 -28.06
CA THR A 255 -1.64 -14.82 -27.85
C THR A 255 -0.63 -14.55 -26.73
N GLU A 256 -0.70 -15.30 -25.62
CA GLU A 256 0.29 -15.25 -24.53
C GLU A 256 1.70 -15.64 -25.01
N ALA A 257 1.82 -16.56 -25.97
CA ALA A 257 3.13 -16.93 -26.53
C ALA A 257 3.72 -15.79 -27.39
N VAL A 258 2.91 -15.02 -28.12
CA VAL A 258 3.37 -13.89 -28.97
C VAL A 258 3.89 -12.74 -28.10
N ILE A 259 3.01 -12.15 -27.27
CA ILE A 259 3.24 -12.12 -25.82
C ILE A 259 4.70 -12.20 -25.35
N GLN A 260 5.02 -13.40 -24.86
CA GLN A 260 6.24 -13.76 -24.17
C GLN A 260 7.48 -13.85 -25.08
N SER A 261 7.31 -14.21 -26.36
CA SER A 261 8.44 -14.59 -27.23
C SER A 261 9.12 -13.43 -27.95
N PHE A 262 8.42 -12.32 -28.22
CA PHE A 262 8.97 -11.21 -29.03
C PHE A 262 9.33 -9.97 -28.21
N PRO A 263 10.41 -9.22 -28.51
CA PRO A 263 10.83 -8.03 -27.77
C PRO A 263 9.73 -6.96 -27.60
N GLY A 264 9.80 -6.19 -26.51
CA GLY A 264 8.85 -5.10 -26.24
C GLY A 264 8.79 -4.03 -27.34
N SER A 265 9.92 -3.73 -27.98
CA SER A 265 10.02 -2.80 -29.11
C SER A 265 9.13 -3.20 -30.31
N TYR A 266 8.98 -4.50 -30.56
CA TYR A 266 8.18 -4.99 -31.67
C TYR A 266 6.69 -4.84 -31.35
N HIS A 267 6.30 -5.16 -30.12
CA HIS A 267 4.92 -4.98 -29.64
C HIS A 267 4.47 -3.52 -29.70
N ILE A 268 5.34 -2.57 -29.36
CA ILE A 268 5.05 -1.13 -29.46
C ILE A 268 4.73 -0.72 -30.90
N ALA A 269 5.50 -1.22 -31.87
CA ALA A 269 5.32 -0.88 -33.28
C ALA A 269 4.08 -1.54 -33.92
N THR A 270 3.61 -2.66 -33.36
CA THR A 270 2.47 -3.41 -33.88
C THR A 270 1.24 -3.36 -32.97
N LEU A 271 1.20 -2.41 -32.04
CA LEU A 271 0.21 -2.39 -30.97
C LEU A 271 -1.23 -2.38 -31.48
N SER A 272 -1.55 -1.51 -32.44
CA SER A 272 -2.89 -1.42 -33.04
C SER A 272 -3.31 -2.74 -33.69
N ARG A 273 -2.49 -3.29 -34.60
CA ARG A 273 -2.78 -4.57 -35.27
C ARG A 273 -2.95 -5.73 -34.28
N PHE A 274 -2.20 -5.73 -33.18
CA PHE A 274 -2.28 -6.77 -32.17
C PHE A 274 -3.57 -6.66 -31.34
N LEU A 275 -3.96 -5.44 -30.95
CA LEU A 275 -5.20 -5.19 -30.20
C LEU A 275 -6.45 -5.43 -31.07
N GLU A 276 -6.42 -5.04 -32.35
CA GLU A 276 -7.46 -5.39 -33.33
C GLU A 276 -7.66 -6.92 -33.40
N ALA A 277 -6.57 -7.69 -33.47
CA ALA A 277 -6.64 -9.15 -33.49
C ALA A 277 -7.17 -9.74 -32.17
N ILE A 278 -6.91 -9.09 -31.02
CA ILE A 278 -7.51 -9.46 -29.73
C ILE A 278 -9.04 -9.22 -29.73
N GLY A 279 -9.50 -8.13 -30.38
CA GLY A 279 -10.92 -7.85 -30.58
C GLY A 279 -11.65 -8.93 -31.38
N GLU A 280 -10.98 -9.56 -32.35
CA GLU A 280 -11.55 -10.65 -33.18
C GLU A 280 -11.58 -12.04 -32.50
N LEU A 281 -11.07 -12.17 -31.27
CA LEU A 281 -11.06 -13.44 -30.55
C LEU A 281 -12.46 -13.86 -30.08
N VAL A 282 -12.66 -15.17 -29.91
CA VAL A 282 -13.93 -15.74 -29.43
C VAL A 282 -14.29 -15.15 -28.05
N PRO A 283 -15.57 -14.83 -27.76
CA PRO A 283 -15.98 -14.15 -26.52
C PRO A 283 -15.64 -14.92 -25.24
N GLU A 284 -15.51 -16.25 -25.34
CA GLU A 284 -15.15 -17.12 -24.22
C GLU A 284 -13.69 -16.96 -23.75
N VAL A 285 -12.84 -16.31 -24.56
CA VAL A 285 -11.43 -16.03 -24.27
C VAL A 285 -11.33 -14.92 -23.24
N ASP A 286 -10.53 -15.18 -22.19
CA ASP A 286 -10.17 -14.19 -21.18
C ASP A 286 -9.21 -13.15 -21.76
N VAL A 287 -9.79 -12.12 -22.39
CA VAL A 287 -9.04 -11.00 -22.98
C VAL A 287 -8.41 -10.11 -21.92
N LYS A 288 -8.97 -10.07 -20.71
CA LYS A 288 -8.40 -9.30 -19.61
C LYS A 288 -6.99 -9.76 -19.30
N SER A 289 -6.78 -11.06 -19.05
CA SER A 289 -5.44 -11.55 -18.71
C SER A 289 -4.42 -11.34 -19.83
N LEU A 290 -4.86 -11.40 -21.10
CA LEU A 290 -4.00 -11.13 -22.26
C LEU A 290 -3.56 -9.66 -22.34
N ILE A 291 -4.50 -8.71 -22.20
CA ILE A 291 -4.18 -7.28 -22.22
C ILE A 291 -3.34 -6.90 -21.00
N VAL A 292 -3.66 -7.42 -19.81
CA VAL A 292 -2.86 -7.21 -18.59
C VAL A 292 -1.44 -7.73 -18.80
N SER A 293 -1.25 -8.92 -19.37
CA SER A 293 0.08 -9.48 -19.65
C SER A 293 0.87 -8.64 -20.66
N LEU A 294 0.20 -8.07 -21.67
CA LEU A 294 0.81 -7.15 -22.63
C LEU A 294 1.26 -5.85 -21.94
N ILE A 295 0.37 -5.26 -21.15
CA ILE A 295 0.64 -4.03 -20.40
C ILE A 295 1.81 -4.24 -19.42
N ASP A 296 1.81 -5.33 -18.65
CA ASP A 296 2.87 -5.64 -17.68
C ASP A 296 4.24 -5.84 -18.38
N ARG A 297 4.25 -6.45 -19.57
CA ARG A 297 5.47 -6.58 -20.37
C ARG A 297 5.99 -5.22 -20.84
N LEU A 298 5.09 -4.33 -21.27
CA LEU A 298 5.45 -2.98 -21.73
C LEU A 298 5.88 -2.07 -20.58
N ALA A 299 5.22 -2.19 -19.43
CA ALA A 299 5.60 -1.57 -18.16
C ALA A 299 7.02 -1.98 -17.75
N GLY A 300 7.30 -3.29 -17.75
CA GLY A 300 8.65 -3.81 -17.46
C GLY A 300 9.70 -3.34 -18.47
N PHE A 301 9.33 -3.19 -19.75
CA PHE A 301 10.21 -2.62 -20.78
C PHE A 301 10.48 -1.13 -20.53
N ALA A 302 9.45 -0.34 -20.22
CA ALA A 302 9.57 1.09 -19.93
C ALA A 302 10.41 1.38 -18.67
N ALA A 303 10.39 0.47 -17.68
CA ALA A 303 11.20 0.55 -16.48
C ALA A 303 12.69 0.19 -16.69
N SER A 304 13.04 -0.40 -17.84
CA SER A 304 14.43 -0.78 -18.16
C SER A 304 15.21 0.37 -18.82
N ASP A 305 16.50 0.54 -18.48
CA ASP A 305 17.37 1.62 -18.98
C ASP A 305 17.53 1.67 -20.52
N GLU A 306 17.28 0.55 -21.22
CA GLU A 306 17.36 0.46 -22.69
C GLU A 306 16.03 0.80 -23.40
N GLY A 307 14.93 0.96 -22.64
CA GLY A 307 13.56 0.97 -23.15
C GLY A 307 12.81 2.28 -22.98
N SER A 308 13.45 3.44 -23.22
CA SER A 308 12.69 4.69 -23.30
C SER A 308 11.71 4.60 -24.47
N LEU A 309 10.42 4.54 -24.16
CA LEU A 309 9.36 4.60 -25.16
C LEU A 309 9.60 5.80 -26.09
N PRO A 310 9.46 5.64 -27.42
CA PRO A 310 9.55 6.76 -28.33
C PRO A 310 8.59 7.86 -27.91
N LYS A 311 9.10 9.06 -27.61
CA LYS A 311 8.30 10.20 -27.14
C LYS A 311 7.20 10.63 -28.14
N ASP A 312 7.33 10.19 -29.39
CA ASP A 312 6.43 10.49 -30.50
C ASP A 312 5.22 9.54 -30.56
N LEU A 313 5.25 8.40 -29.84
CA LEU A 313 4.15 7.43 -29.88
C LEU A 313 3.24 7.58 -28.65
N ASP A 314 2.00 7.97 -28.90
CA ASP A 314 0.97 8.05 -27.86
C ASP A 314 0.43 6.65 -27.51
N VAL A 315 1.24 5.89 -26.77
CA VAL A 315 0.88 4.55 -26.26
C VAL A 315 -0.41 4.60 -25.46
N PHE A 316 -0.62 5.67 -24.69
CA PHE A 316 -1.85 5.84 -23.90
C PHE A 316 -3.08 6.02 -24.79
N GLY A 317 -3.03 6.93 -25.76
CA GLY A 317 -4.13 7.14 -26.70
C GLY A 317 -4.49 5.88 -27.50
N ILE A 318 -3.48 5.11 -27.94
CA ILE A 318 -3.71 3.84 -28.64
C ILE A 318 -4.40 2.83 -27.71
N PHE A 319 -3.87 2.59 -26.50
CA PHE A 319 -4.53 1.67 -25.58
C PHE A 319 -5.93 2.13 -25.17
N SER A 320 -6.13 3.43 -24.92
CA SER A 320 -7.42 3.96 -24.50
C SER A 320 -8.49 3.78 -25.60
N SER A 321 -8.16 4.11 -26.85
CA SER A 321 -9.08 3.94 -27.99
C SER A 321 -9.35 2.48 -28.32
N GLU A 322 -8.32 1.64 -28.32
CA GLU A 322 -8.47 0.21 -28.64
C GLU A 322 -9.16 -0.56 -27.52
N ILE A 323 -8.88 -0.28 -26.24
CA ILE A 323 -9.61 -0.89 -25.12
C ILE A 323 -11.09 -0.49 -25.18
N ALA A 324 -11.41 0.77 -25.50
CA ALA A 324 -12.79 1.21 -25.69
C ALA A 324 -13.48 0.45 -26.85
N SER A 325 -12.79 0.27 -27.99
CA SER A 325 -13.27 -0.53 -29.13
C SER A 325 -13.50 -2.01 -28.77
N ILE A 326 -12.58 -2.61 -28.00
CA ILE A 326 -12.71 -3.99 -27.50
C ILE A 326 -13.91 -4.12 -26.54
N MET A 327 -14.17 -3.10 -25.73
CA MET A 327 -15.34 -3.06 -24.85
C MET A 327 -16.65 -2.93 -25.64
N GLU A 328 -16.71 -2.08 -26.67
CA GLU A 328 -17.90 -1.91 -27.51
C GLU A 328 -18.23 -3.16 -28.34
N SER A 329 -17.20 -3.87 -28.81
CA SER A 329 -17.37 -5.07 -29.63
C SER A 329 -17.81 -6.31 -28.85
N ARG A 330 -17.62 -6.34 -27.53
CA ARG A 330 -17.93 -7.50 -26.67
C ARG A 330 -19.15 -7.28 -25.80
N GLU A 331 -20.26 -7.90 -26.19
CA GLU A 331 -21.44 -8.01 -25.32
C GLU A 331 -21.16 -8.98 -24.15
N GLY A 332 -21.11 -8.46 -22.92
CA GLY A 332 -21.11 -9.27 -21.69
C GLY A 332 -19.80 -9.34 -20.88
N MET A 333 -18.85 -8.42 -21.09
CA MET A 333 -17.71 -8.29 -20.17
C MET A 333 -18.18 -7.82 -18.78
N PRO A 334 -17.80 -8.48 -17.68
CA PRO A 334 -18.21 -8.05 -16.35
C PRO A 334 -17.48 -6.75 -15.99
N LEU A 335 -18.16 -5.89 -15.22
CA LEU A 335 -17.65 -4.57 -14.85
C LEU A 335 -16.32 -4.62 -14.10
N GLU A 336 -16.09 -5.68 -13.31
CA GLU A 336 -14.83 -5.94 -12.62
C GLU A 336 -13.63 -6.09 -13.57
N ASP A 337 -13.85 -6.67 -14.75
CA ASP A 337 -12.79 -6.87 -15.73
C ASP A 337 -12.46 -5.58 -16.46
N VAL A 338 -13.49 -4.77 -16.75
CA VAL A 338 -13.32 -3.42 -17.30
C VAL A 338 -12.49 -2.56 -16.35
N LEU A 339 -12.83 -2.53 -15.06
CA LEU A 339 -12.09 -1.74 -14.07
C LEU A 339 -10.66 -2.25 -13.90
N SER A 340 -10.45 -3.57 -13.91
CA SER A 340 -9.10 -4.15 -13.83
C SER A 340 -8.24 -3.79 -15.05
N LEU A 341 -8.81 -3.69 -16.25
CA LEU A 341 -8.09 -3.19 -17.43
C LEU A 341 -7.68 -1.72 -17.25
N GLN A 342 -8.57 -0.90 -16.69
CA GLN A 342 -8.26 0.51 -16.39
C GLN A 342 -7.19 0.64 -15.29
N VAL A 343 -7.16 -0.25 -14.30
CA VAL A 343 -6.08 -0.32 -13.29
C VAL A 343 -4.72 -0.57 -13.96
N SER A 344 -4.65 -1.53 -14.88
CA SER A 344 -3.42 -1.80 -15.63
C SER A 344 -3.03 -0.62 -16.53
N LEU A 345 -4.00 0.01 -17.20
CA LEU A 345 -3.74 1.21 -17.99
C LEU A 345 -3.22 2.37 -17.13
N LEU A 346 -3.78 2.57 -15.93
CA LEU A 346 -3.33 3.56 -14.97
C LEU A 346 -1.88 3.30 -14.54
N ASN A 347 -1.54 2.05 -14.17
CA ASN A 347 -0.17 1.67 -13.84
C ASN A 347 0.81 1.94 -14.99
N LEU A 348 0.42 1.61 -16.23
CA LEU A 348 1.22 1.91 -17.41
C LEU A 348 1.44 3.42 -17.57
N THR A 349 0.37 4.22 -17.47
CA THR A 349 0.49 5.68 -17.62
C THR A 349 1.41 6.30 -16.59
N LEU A 350 1.34 5.83 -15.35
CA LEU A 350 2.16 6.35 -14.26
C LEU A 350 3.63 5.95 -14.39
N GLN A 351 3.92 4.76 -14.93
CA GLN A 351 5.30 4.33 -15.18
C GLN A 351 5.90 4.97 -16.43
N CYS A 352 5.11 5.13 -17.50
CA CYS A 352 5.58 5.67 -18.77
C CYS A 352 5.59 7.21 -18.80
N TYR A 353 4.62 7.86 -18.17
CA TYR A 353 4.41 9.31 -18.21
C TYR A 353 4.06 9.90 -16.82
N PRO A 354 4.98 9.87 -15.84
CA PRO A 354 4.71 10.40 -14.49
C PRO A 354 4.32 11.88 -14.47
N GLU A 355 4.76 12.68 -15.45
CA GLU A 355 4.50 14.13 -15.49
C GLU A 355 3.12 14.49 -16.06
N ARG A 356 2.45 13.58 -16.79
CA ARG A 356 1.19 13.88 -17.50
C ARG A 356 -0.02 13.48 -16.66
N THR A 357 -0.41 14.35 -15.73
CA THR A 357 -1.59 14.17 -14.87
C THR A 357 -2.92 14.12 -15.64
N GLU A 358 -2.99 14.75 -16.82
CA GLU A 358 -4.18 14.75 -17.70
C GLU A 358 -4.59 13.33 -18.13
N ASN A 359 -3.62 12.46 -18.43
CA ASN A 359 -3.88 11.09 -18.85
C ASN A 359 -4.47 10.27 -17.71
N VAL A 360 -3.97 10.48 -16.49
CA VAL A 360 -4.49 9.83 -15.28
C VAL A 360 -5.92 10.30 -14.99
N ASP A 361 -6.18 11.60 -15.07
CA ASP A 361 -7.52 12.14 -14.88
C ASP A 361 -8.51 11.63 -15.95
N ALA A 362 -8.05 11.43 -17.20
CA ALA A 362 -8.86 10.83 -18.26
C ALA A 362 -9.25 9.37 -17.98
N VAL A 363 -8.32 8.55 -17.45
CA VAL A 363 -8.63 7.16 -17.03
C VAL A 363 -9.65 7.16 -15.90
N LEU A 364 -9.45 8.00 -14.87
CA LEU A 364 -10.37 8.12 -13.74
C LEU A 364 -11.75 8.61 -14.20
N GLY A 365 -11.80 9.59 -15.09
CA GLY A 365 -13.03 10.12 -15.69
C GLY A 365 -13.79 9.07 -16.50
N TYR A 366 -13.08 8.26 -17.30
CA TYR A 366 -13.68 7.14 -18.03
C TYR A 366 -14.26 6.09 -17.07
N CYS A 367 -13.53 5.75 -15.99
CA CYS A 367 -14.05 4.85 -14.96
C CYS A 367 -15.33 5.40 -14.32
N GLY A 368 -15.38 6.70 -14.01
CA GLY A 368 -16.58 7.36 -13.49
C GLY A 368 -17.77 7.29 -14.45
N GLN A 369 -17.54 7.51 -15.74
CA GLN A 369 -18.59 7.38 -16.77
C GLN A 369 -19.12 5.95 -16.90
N VAL A 370 -18.23 4.96 -16.88
CA VAL A 370 -18.58 3.53 -16.95
C VAL A 370 -19.38 3.10 -15.72
N LEU A 371 -19.00 3.54 -14.53
CA LEU A 371 -19.72 3.29 -13.28
C LEU A 371 -21.10 3.96 -13.28
N ALA A 372 -21.18 5.21 -13.73
CA ALA A 372 -22.44 5.95 -13.84
C ALA A 372 -23.40 5.31 -14.87
N ALA A 373 -22.89 4.90 -16.04
CA ALA A 373 -23.68 4.26 -17.09
C ALA A 373 -24.22 2.88 -16.67
N SER A 374 -23.49 2.18 -15.81
CA SER A 374 -23.88 0.86 -15.29
C SER A 374 -24.98 0.95 -14.20
N GLY A 375 -25.32 2.15 -13.72
CA GLY A 375 -26.35 2.36 -12.71
C GLY A 375 -26.03 1.72 -11.35
N VAL A 376 -24.75 1.56 -11.02
CA VAL A 376 -24.31 0.97 -9.76
C VAL A 376 -24.47 2.01 -8.64
N ASP A 377 -25.52 1.84 -7.84
CA ASP A 377 -25.76 2.60 -6.61
C ASP A 377 -24.96 2.02 -5.43
N ARG A 378 -24.73 2.83 -4.39
CA ARG A 378 -23.95 2.52 -3.17
C ARG A 378 -24.26 1.17 -2.51
N SER A 379 -25.50 0.69 -2.62
CA SER A 379 -25.98 -0.58 -2.03
C SER A 379 -25.85 -1.80 -2.94
N SER A 380 -25.46 -1.59 -4.21
CA SER A 380 -25.37 -2.64 -5.24
C SER A 380 -23.94 -3.00 -5.64
N VAL A 381 -22.94 -2.34 -5.05
CA VAL A 381 -21.53 -2.55 -5.38
C VAL A 381 -21.08 -3.91 -4.84
N THR A 382 -20.55 -4.76 -5.72
CA THR A 382 -19.97 -6.03 -5.28
C THR A 382 -18.60 -5.79 -4.63
N PRO A 383 -18.17 -6.63 -3.66
CA PRO A 383 -16.84 -6.53 -3.05
C PRO A 383 -15.66 -6.60 -4.04
N ALA A 384 -15.89 -7.19 -5.22
CA ALA A 384 -14.89 -7.24 -6.29
C ALA A 384 -14.71 -5.86 -6.95
N ILE A 385 -15.82 -5.15 -7.22
CA ILE A 385 -15.79 -3.80 -7.78
C ILE A 385 -15.18 -2.81 -6.78
N THR A 386 -15.57 -2.87 -5.49
CA THR A 386 -15.01 -1.97 -4.47
C THR A 386 -13.49 -2.13 -4.36
N LYS A 387 -12.98 -3.37 -4.44
CA LYS A 387 -11.54 -3.65 -4.42
C LYS A 387 -10.79 -3.05 -5.61
N GLU A 388 -11.33 -3.14 -6.82
CA GLU A 388 -10.69 -2.55 -8.00
C GLU A 388 -10.76 -1.03 -7.98
N VAL A 389 -11.87 -0.43 -7.53
CA VAL A 389 -11.97 1.02 -7.33
C VAL A 389 -10.99 1.51 -6.25
N ALA A 390 -10.83 0.78 -5.15
CA ALA A 390 -9.84 1.10 -4.12
C ALA A 390 -8.42 1.09 -4.70
N LYS A 391 -8.06 0.10 -5.53
CA LYS A 391 -6.76 0.09 -6.21
C LYS A 391 -6.57 1.30 -7.13
N LEU A 392 -7.59 1.68 -7.91
CA LEU A 392 -7.54 2.88 -8.77
C LEU A 392 -7.22 4.15 -7.99
N LEU A 393 -7.69 4.23 -6.73
CA LEU A 393 -7.42 5.37 -5.85
C LEU A 393 -6.05 5.27 -5.14
N HIS A 394 -5.62 4.07 -4.75
CA HIS A 394 -4.35 3.87 -4.05
C HIS A 394 -3.11 4.07 -4.93
N ILE A 395 -3.17 3.62 -6.19
CA ILE A 395 -2.01 3.63 -7.11
C ILE A 395 -1.46 5.07 -7.34
N PRO A 396 -2.28 6.10 -7.64
CA PRO A 396 -1.80 7.47 -7.77
C PRO A 396 -1.16 7.99 -6.47
N VAL A 397 -1.75 7.68 -5.32
CA VAL A 397 -1.26 8.12 -4.01
C VAL A 397 0.14 7.58 -3.71
N ASP A 398 0.41 6.33 -4.11
CA ASP A 398 1.71 5.70 -3.91
C ASP A 398 2.78 6.23 -4.88
N THR A 399 2.38 6.53 -6.11
CA THR A 399 3.33 6.81 -7.20
C THR A 399 3.75 8.28 -7.24
N TYR A 400 2.82 9.21 -7.01
CA TYR A 400 3.12 10.63 -7.17
C TYR A 400 3.99 11.22 -6.06
N GLY A 401 4.03 10.62 -4.87
CA GLY A 401 4.84 11.07 -3.72
C GLY A 401 4.40 12.42 -3.11
N ASP A 402 4.01 13.40 -3.93
CA ASP A 402 3.37 14.66 -3.54
C ASP A 402 1.85 14.59 -3.73
N MET A 403 1.12 14.53 -2.62
CA MET A 403 -0.34 14.48 -2.59
C MET A 403 -1.00 15.65 -3.33
N ARG A 404 -0.33 16.81 -3.48
CA ARG A 404 -0.92 17.98 -4.17
C ARG A 404 -1.36 17.64 -5.59
N THR A 405 -0.55 16.88 -6.31
CA THR A 405 -0.86 16.43 -7.67
C THR A 405 -2.10 15.54 -7.73
N VAL A 406 -2.34 14.73 -6.69
CA VAL A 406 -3.53 13.88 -6.58
C VAL A 406 -4.77 14.71 -6.22
N LEU A 407 -4.61 15.76 -5.40
CA LEU A 407 -5.70 16.67 -5.03
C LEU A 407 -6.21 17.49 -6.23
N ASP A 408 -5.33 17.79 -7.19
CA ASP A 408 -5.66 18.54 -8.40
C ASP A 408 -6.47 17.71 -9.42
N LEU A 409 -6.57 16.38 -9.24
CA LEU A 409 -7.36 15.50 -10.11
C LEU A 409 -8.86 15.71 -9.88
N ALA A 410 -9.56 16.21 -10.89
CA ALA A 410 -10.97 16.55 -10.80
C ALA A 410 -11.84 15.29 -10.60
N ASN A 411 -11.59 14.23 -11.37
CA ASN A 411 -12.42 13.03 -11.38
C ASN A 411 -12.11 12.06 -10.22
N TYR A 412 -11.04 12.29 -9.45
CA TYR A 412 -10.66 11.45 -8.33
C TYR A 412 -11.73 11.46 -7.21
N LYS A 413 -12.31 12.63 -6.94
CA LYS A 413 -13.34 12.83 -5.89
C LYS A 413 -14.64 12.10 -6.21
N ASP A 414 -15.00 12.08 -7.50
CA ASP A 414 -16.23 11.45 -7.99
C ASP A 414 -16.19 9.92 -7.84
N LEU A 415 -15.00 9.32 -7.79
CA LEU A 415 -14.87 7.86 -7.61
C LEU A 415 -15.09 7.40 -6.17
N ILE A 416 -14.83 8.25 -5.18
CA ILE A 416 -14.99 7.91 -3.75
C ILE A 416 -16.46 7.63 -3.43
N GLN A 417 -17.41 8.28 -4.12
CA GLN A 417 -18.84 8.11 -3.85
C GLN A 417 -19.39 6.70 -4.17
N TYR A 418 -18.64 5.91 -4.95
CA TYR A 418 -19.00 4.54 -5.35
C TYR A 418 -18.46 3.46 -4.41
N LEU A 419 -17.73 3.83 -3.36
CA LEU A 419 -17.21 2.90 -2.37
C LEU A 419 -18.20 2.70 -1.21
N GLY A 420 -18.27 1.47 -0.67
CA GLY A 420 -18.99 1.17 0.57
C GLY A 420 -18.39 1.88 1.79
N HIS A 421 -19.12 1.97 2.91
CA HIS A 421 -18.63 2.68 4.11
C HIS A 421 -17.32 2.08 4.65
N ALA A 422 -17.22 0.75 4.72
CA ALA A 422 -16.02 0.07 5.21
C ALA A 422 -14.79 0.38 4.35
N GLU A 423 -14.91 0.24 3.02
CA GLU A 423 -13.82 0.53 2.10
C GLU A 423 -13.48 2.02 2.05
N ARG A 424 -14.47 2.92 2.18
CA ARG A 424 -14.20 4.37 2.29
C ARG A 424 -13.39 4.70 3.54
N SER A 425 -13.70 4.10 4.68
CA SER A 425 -12.90 4.30 5.90
C SER A 425 -11.45 3.88 5.67
N VAL A 426 -11.23 2.68 5.11
CA VAL A 426 -9.88 2.18 4.81
C VAL A 426 -9.16 3.07 3.79
N THR A 427 -9.84 3.50 2.72
CA THR A 427 -9.24 4.39 1.71
C THR A 427 -8.94 5.78 2.29
N ALA A 428 -9.81 6.33 3.13
CA ALA A 428 -9.59 7.61 3.78
C ALA A 428 -8.42 7.55 4.79
N GLN A 429 -8.32 6.48 5.58
CA GLN A 429 -7.18 6.24 6.47
C GLN A 429 -5.88 6.11 5.67
N TYR A 430 -5.93 5.41 4.54
CA TYR A 430 -4.79 5.26 3.65
C TYR A 430 -4.31 6.62 3.11
N ILE A 431 -5.23 7.43 2.57
CA ILE A 431 -4.95 8.78 2.08
C ILE A 431 -4.38 9.64 3.22
N ALA A 432 -5.01 9.62 4.41
CA ALA A 432 -4.52 10.34 5.58
C ALA A 432 -3.09 9.92 5.97
N SER A 433 -2.80 8.62 5.95
CA SER A 433 -1.47 8.08 6.26
C SER A 433 -0.43 8.46 5.21
N ALA A 434 -0.82 8.49 3.93
CA ALA A 434 0.07 8.87 2.82
C ALA A 434 0.43 10.36 2.91
N VAL A 435 -0.54 11.23 3.19
CA VAL A 435 -0.30 12.65 3.46
C VAL A 435 0.65 12.84 4.64
N LEU A 436 0.45 12.08 5.72
CA LEU A 436 1.34 12.11 6.89
C LEU A 436 2.76 11.65 6.56
N LYS A 437 2.93 10.62 5.74
CA LYS A 437 4.25 10.13 5.30
C LYS A 437 4.96 11.14 4.41
N GLY A 438 4.24 11.80 3.50
CA GLY A 438 4.79 12.81 2.60
C GLY A 438 5.30 14.08 3.30
N HIS A 439 4.81 14.38 4.52
CA HIS A 439 5.13 15.60 5.27
C HIS A 439 4.91 16.90 4.47
N THR A 440 4.09 16.87 3.41
CA THR A 440 3.86 18.02 2.56
C THR A 440 2.86 18.97 3.22
N PRO A 441 3.21 20.26 3.46
CA PRO A 441 2.29 21.20 4.09
C PRO A 441 1.16 21.56 3.13
N LEU A 442 -0.08 21.53 3.63
CA LEU A 442 -1.27 21.95 2.89
C LEU A 442 -1.47 23.46 3.12
N ALA A 443 -0.93 24.26 2.19
CA ALA A 443 -0.87 25.72 2.33
C ALA A 443 -2.09 26.46 1.76
N THR A 444 -2.88 25.83 0.90
CA THR A 444 -4.04 26.44 0.21
C THR A 444 -5.36 25.93 0.78
N VAL A 445 -6.37 26.80 0.75
CA VAL A 445 -7.71 26.49 1.29
C VAL A 445 -8.41 25.42 0.45
N GLU A 446 -8.22 25.45 -0.87
CA GLU A 446 -8.81 24.47 -1.81
C GLU A 446 -8.31 23.05 -1.52
N HIS A 447 -6.99 22.85 -1.46
CA HIS A 447 -6.42 21.53 -1.14
C HIS A 447 -6.84 21.02 0.25
N ALA A 448 -6.98 21.90 1.23
CA ALA A 448 -7.46 21.52 2.55
C ALA A 448 -8.95 21.13 2.54
N GLN A 449 -9.79 21.88 1.82
CA GLN A 449 -11.20 21.52 1.62
C GLN A 449 -11.30 20.18 0.91
N ASP A 450 -10.54 19.98 -0.15
CA ASP A 450 -10.54 18.76 -0.95
C ASP A 450 -10.13 17.54 -0.13
N LEU A 451 -9.05 17.65 0.65
CA LEU A 451 -8.66 16.60 1.57
C LEU A 451 -9.76 16.28 2.57
N LEU A 452 -10.39 17.30 3.18
CA LEU A 452 -11.47 17.13 4.14
C LEU A 452 -12.72 16.47 3.52
N HIS A 453 -13.01 16.73 2.25
CA HIS A 453 -14.09 16.04 1.52
C HIS A 453 -13.74 14.57 1.26
N MET A 454 -12.49 14.26 0.91
CA MET A 454 -12.07 12.87 0.67
C MET A 454 -12.07 12.02 1.94
N ILE A 455 -11.74 12.61 3.10
CA ILE A 455 -11.77 11.91 4.39
C ILE A 455 -13.10 12.08 5.12
N ALA A 456 -14.16 12.57 4.47
CA ALA A 456 -15.42 12.92 5.11
C ALA A 456 -16.04 11.76 5.92
N CYS A 457 -15.86 10.50 5.50
CA CYS A 457 -16.32 9.33 6.25
C CYS A 457 -15.66 9.18 7.63
N LEU A 458 -14.43 9.69 7.82
CA LEU A 458 -13.77 9.72 9.12
C LEU A 458 -14.22 10.92 9.98
N LEU A 459 -14.84 11.92 9.35
CA LEU A 459 -15.21 13.20 9.97
C LEU A 459 -16.68 13.27 10.36
N THR A 460 -17.59 12.60 9.65
CA THR A 460 -19.04 12.66 9.90
C THR A 460 -19.66 11.28 9.93
N ASP A 461 -20.60 11.04 10.85
CA ASP A 461 -21.44 9.84 10.82
C ASP A 461 -22.35 9.92 9.60
N GLU A 462 -22.16 8.98 8.68
CA GLU A 462 -23.05 8.81 7.53
C GLU A 462 -24.12 7.75 7.83
N ASP A 463 -25.26 7.83 7.13
CA ASP A 463 -26.40 6.92 7.33
C ASP A 463 -26.06 5.43 7.08
N ASP A 464 -24.96 5.16 6.36
CA ASP A 464 -24.45 3.83 6.01
C ASP A 464 -23.40 3.28 7.00
N ALA A 465 -23.10 4.00 8.10
CA ALA A 465 -22.10 3.59 9.09
C ALA A 465 -22.60 2.41 9.96
N PRO A 466 -21.72 1.44 10.31
CA PRO A 466 -22.07 0.39 11.25
C PRO A 466 -22.42 0.98 12.63
N ASP A 467 -23.31 0.31 13.36
CA ASP A 467 -23.73 0.76 14.68
C ASP A 467 -22.51 0.92 15.60
N ALA A 468 -22.50 1.98 16.41
CA ALA A 468 -21.39 2.33 17.30
C ALA A 468 -21.00 1.23 18.31
N SER A 469 -21.82 0.19 18.48
CA SER A 469 -21.54 -0.99 19.31
C SER A 469 -20.67 -2.05 18.63
N GLU A 470 -20.51 -1.98 17.30
CA GLU A 470 -19.72 -2.94 16.51
C GLU A 470 -18.28 -2.47 16.26
N VAL A 471 -17.97 -1.22 16.58
CA VAL A 471 -16.65 -0.61 16.36
C VAL A 471 -15.79 -0.75 17.60
N ASP A 472 -14.56 -1.25 17.44
CA ASP A 472 -13.58 -1.29 18.53
C ASP A 472 -13.20 0.13 18.95
N ALA A 473 -13.23 0.39 20.26
CA ALA A 473 -12.89 1.68 20.82
C ALA A 473 -11.41 2.03 20.62
N GLU A 474 -10.52 1.03 20.53
CA GLU A 474 -9.10 1.22 20.27
C GLU A 474 -8.87 1.63 18.81
N ASP A 475 -9.42 0.88 17.85
CA ASP A 475 -9.32 1.18 16.42
C ASP A 475 -9.90 2.58 16.10
N PHE A 476 -11.07 2.90 16.67
CA PHE A 476 -11.67 4.22 16.52
C PHE A 476 -10.77 5.34 17.08
N ALA A 477 -10.09 5.10 18.21
CA ALA A 477 -9.17 6.08 18.78
C ALA A 477 -7.93 6.28 17.89
N GLU A 478 -7.40 5.22 17.28
CA GLU A 478 -6.30 5.31 16.32
C GLU A 478 -6.69 6.11 15.07
N GLU A 479 -7.85 5.82 14.49
CA GLU A 479 -8.42 6.56 13.35
C GLU A 479 -8.54 8.05 13.65
N GLN A 480 -9.12 8.41 14.79
CA GLN A 480 -9.30 9.81 15.17
C GLN A 480 -7.96 10.49 15.53
N THR A 481 -6.99 9.72 16.03
CA THR A 481 -5.62 10.21 16.25
C THR A 481 -4.91 10.51 14.94
N LEU A 482 -5.15 9.74 13.87
CA LEU A 482 -4.63 10.05 12.53
C LEU A 482 -5.20 11.39 12.02
N VAL A 483 -6.51 11.60 12.15
CA VAL A 483 -7.16 12.88 11.77
C VAL A 483 -6.61 14.04 12.60
N ALA A 484 -6.42 13.85 13.90
CA ALA A 484 -5.82 14.86 14.78
C ALA A 484 -4.41 15.26 14.31
N ARG A 485 -3.60 14.30 13.84
CA ARG A 485 -2.25 14.56 13.32
C ARG A 485 -2.26 15.35 12.01
N LEU A 486 -3.25 15.14 11.13
CA LEU A 486 -3.37 15.87 9.87
C LEU A 486 -3.48 17.39 10.08
N ILE A 487 -4.08 17.84 11.18
CA ILE A 487 -4.21 19.26 11.52
C ILE A 487 -2.84 19.96 11.60
N HIS A 488 -1.79 19.24 12.01
CA HIS A 488 -0.44 19.79 12.07
C HIS A 488 0.18 20.01 10.68
N LEU A 489 -0.27 19.29 9.66
CA LEU A 489 0.17 19.47 8.27
C LEU A 489 -0.60 20.57 7.54
N ILE A 490 -1.78 20.96 8.03
CA ILE A 490 -2.51 22.14 7.56
C ILE A 490 -1.81 23.39 8.10
N THR A 491 -0.65 23.71 7.52
CA THR A 491 0.17 24.86 7.89
C THR A 491 0.53 25.67 6.65
N SER A 492 0.17 26.95 6.68
CA SER A 492 0.51 27.98 5.72
C SER A 492 1.49 28.98 6.34
N PRO A 493 2.45 29.51 5.56
CA PRO A 493 3.34 30.58 6.02
C PRO A 493 2.58 31.89 6.26
N VAL A 494 1.44 32.10 5.59
CA VAL A 494 0.64 33.32 5.72
C VAL A 494 -0.38 33.15 6.86
N ALA A 495 -0.30 34.01 7.88
CA ALA A 495 -1.14 33.92 9.07
C ALA A 495 -2.65 34.03 8.78
N ASP A 496 -3.04 34.90 7.85
CA ASP A 496 -4.46 35.08 7.49
C ASP A 496 -5.03 33.84 6.78
N VAL A 497 -4.25 33.22 5.88
CA VAL A 497 -4.63 31.96 5.22
C VAL A 497 -4.68 30.83 6.24
N GLN A 498 -3.74 30.80 7.19
CA GLN A 498 -3.77 29.83 8.29
C GLN A 498 -5.05 29.93 9.13
N PHE A 499 -5.54 31.14 9.39
CA PHE A 499 -6.80 31.31 10.10
C PHE A 499 -8.00 30.80 9.29
N GLN A 500 -8.04 31.09 7.98
CA GLN A 500 -9.08 30.58 7.09
C GLN A 500 -9.10 29.05 7.05
N LEU A 501 -7.92 28.42 6.97
CA LEU A 501 -7.77 26.98 7.04
C LEU A 501 -8.37 26.41 8.33
N TYR A 502 -8.04 26.99 9.49
CA TYR A 502 -8.62 26.57 10.76
C TYR A 502 -10.15 26.75 10.84
N VAL A 503 -10.70 27.81 10.24
CA VAL A 503 -12.15 28.00 10.17
C VAL A 503 -12.82 26.90 9.35
N VAL A 504 -12.26 26.55 8.19
CA VAL A 504 -12.76 25.44 7.36
C VAL A 504 -12.66 24.11 8.11
N SER A 505 -11.51 23.82 8.72
CA SER A 505 -11.32 22.61 9.53
C SER A 505 -12.32 22.54 10.68
N ARG A 506 -12.59 23.65 11.38
CA ARG A 506 -13.57 23.69 12.48
C ARG A 506 -14.99 23.36 12.01
N GLN A 507 -15.38 23.84 10.83
CA GLN A 507 -16.69 23.58 10.24
C GLN A 507 -16.84 22.12 9.85
N ALA A 508 -15.78 21.48 9.34
CA ALA A 508 -15.77 20.06 9.03
C ALA A 508 -15.84 19.19 10.31
N PHE A 509 -14.90 19.40 11.25
CA PHE A 509 -14.84 18.61 12.49
C PHE A 509 -16.04 18.82 13.41
N GLY A 510 -16.67 20.00 13.36
CA GLY A 510 -17.86 20.30 14.15
C GLY A 510 -19.09 19.46 13.80
N LYS A 511 -19.11 18.83 12.63
CA LYS A 511 -20.20 17.95 12.18
C LYS A 511 -20.05 16.50 12.65
N GLY A 512 -18.89 16.13 13.21
CA GLY A 512 -18.51 14.75 13.50
C GLY A 512 -19.06 14.10 14.76
N GLY A 513 -19.91 14.82 15.50
CA GLY A 513 -20.50 14.35 16.73
C GLY A 513 -19.54 14.34 17.93
N PRO A 514 -20.07 14.01 19.12
CA PRO A 514 -19.35 14.17 20.39
C PRO A 514 -18.13 13.25 20.52
N SER A 515 -18.24 12.00 20.03
CA SER A 515 -17.18 10.99 20.14
C SER A 515 -15.89 11.34 19.36
N ARG A 516 -16.00 12.10 18.26
CA ARG A 516 -14.84 12.52 17.43
C ARG A 516 -14.26 13.87 17.85
N ILE A 517 -15.11 14.75 18.38
CA ILE A 517 -14.73 16.11 18.79
C ILE A 517 -13.61 16.10 19.85
N LYS A 518 -13.64 15.13 20.77
CA LYS A 518 -12.59 14.98 21.81
C LYS A 518 -11.17 14.83 21.29
N TYR A 519 -10.98 14.29 20.08
CA TYR A 519 -9.66 14.09 19.48
C TYR A 519 -9.28 15.19 18.50
N THR A 520 -10.25 15.70 17.73
CA THR A 520 -9.98 16.59 16.58
C THR A 520 -9.95 18.08 16.94
N LEU A 521 -10.73 18.53 17.94
CA LEU A 521 -10.76 19.94 18.34
C LEU A 521 -9.56 20.42 19.19
N PRO A 522 -8.94 19.59 20.07
CA PRO A 522 -7.79 20.06 20.86
C PRO A 522 -6.58 20.51 20.02
N PRO A 523 -6.13 19.77 18.97
CA PRO A 523 -5.03 20.23 18.11
C PRO A 523 -5.36 21.54 17.40
N LEU A 524 -6.63 21.74 17.01
CA LEU A 524 -7.10 22.96 16.37
C LEU A 524 -7.07 24.15 17.34
N ALA A 525 -7.48 23.94 18.60
CA ALA A 525 -7.41 24.96 19.64
C ALA A 525 -5.95 25.35 19.91
N PHE A 526 -5.04 24.39 20.09
CA PHE A 526 -3.60 24.68 20.26
C PHE A 526 -2.98 25.36 19.03
N GLY A 527 -3.35 24.94 17.82
CA GLY A 527 -2.92 25.57 16.57
C GLY A 527 -3.37 27.04 16.49
N ALA A 528 -4.62 27.32 16.83
CA ALA A 528 -5.15 28.67 16.89
C ALA A 528 -4.50 29.53 17.99
N LEU A 529 -4.18 28.96 19.16
CA LEU A 529 -3.43 29.65 20.22
C LEU A 529 -1.99 29.97 19.81
N ARG A 530 -1.32 29.12 19.03
CA ARG A 530 0.01 29.45 18.46
C ARG A 530 -0.10 30.55 17.41
N LEU A 531 -1.21 30.61 16.69
CA LEU A 531 -1.46 31.65 15.68
C LEU A 531 -1.61 33.04 16.33
N THR A 532 -2.19 33.16 17.52
CA THR A 532 -2.27 34.46 18.23
C THR A 532 -0.87 35.00 18.57
N GLN A 533 0.04 34.12 18.99
CA GLN A 533 1.44 34.49 19.25
C GLN A 533 2.16 34.94 17.97
N ARG A 534 1.88 34.31 16.82
CA ARG A 534 2.41 34.74 15.51
C ARG A 534 1.89 36.12 15.11
N TYR A 535 0.59 36.39 15.29
CA TYR A 535 0.03 37.72 15.03
C TYR A 535 0.64 38.79 15.94
N LYS A 536 0.88 38.48 17.22
CA LYS A 536 1.56 39.40 18.15
C LYS A 536 2.99 39.69 17.70
N ALA A 537 3.75 38.67 17.33
CA ALA A 537 5.12 38.83 16.84
C ALA A 537 5.18 39.69 15.56
N ALA A 538 4.24 39.47 14.62
CA ALA A 538 4.12 40.28 13.41
C ALA A 538 3.70 41.73 13.70
N GLY A 539 2.79 41.94 14.65
CA GLY A 539 2.40 43.28 15.11
C GLY A 539 3.55 44.04 15.77
N LEU A 540 4.36 43.38 16.60
CA LEU A 540 5.56 43.95 17.24
C LEU A 540 6.68 44.27 16.21
N ALA A 541 6.72 43.55 15.09
CA ALA A 541 7.64 43.83 13.98
C ALA A 541 7.20 45.02 13.10
N GLY A 542 5.97 45.52 13.27
CA GLY A 542 5.42 46.64 12.51
C GLY A 542 4.74 46.25 11.18
N ASP A 543 4.51 44.95 10.93
CA ASP A 543 3.97 44.46 9.65
C ASP A 543 2.43 44.53 9.55
N ASP A 544 1.71 44.63 10.68
CA ASP A 544 0.22 44.64 10.70
C ASP A 544 -0.35 45.54 11.81
N GLU A 545 -0.92 46.69 11.43
CA GLU A 545 -1.57 47.62 12.37
C GLU A 545 -2.90 47.08 12.95
N MET A 546 -3.50 46.04 12.34
CA MET A 546 -4.78 45.47 12.78
C MET A 546 -4.64 44.16 13.56
N TRP A 547 -3.42 43.83 14.02
CA TRP A 547 -3.12 42.57 14.70
C TRP A 547 -4.04 42.32 15.92
N GLU A 548 -4.35 43.34 16.73
CA GLU A 548 -5.25 43.22 17.89
C GLU A 548 -6.64 42.73 17.49
N LYS A 549 -7.25 43.32 16.44
CA LYS A 549 -8.57 42.92 15.95
C LYS A 549 -8.57 41.50 15.40
N LYS A 550 -7.47 41.06 14.79
CA LYS A 550 -7.30 39.69 14.30
C LYS A 550 -7.19 38.72 15.47
N VAL A 551 -6.36 39.03 16.47
CA VAL A 551 -6.20 38.22 17.69
C VAL A 551 -7.54 38.07 18.43
N LEU A 552 -8.34 39.14 18.55
CA LEU A 552 -9.69 39.08 19.12
C LEU A 552 -10.60 38.09 18.37
N LYS A 553 -10.55 38.07 17.04
CA LYS A 553 -11.30 37.09 16.23
C LYS A 553 -10.81 35.66 16.47
N VAL A 554 -9.51 35.45 16.58
CA VAL A 554 -8.93 34.12 16.87
C VAL A 554 -9.35 33.66 18.27
N PHE A 555 -9.31 34.51 19.29
CA PHE A 555 -9.77 34.14 20.64
C PHE A 555 -11.27 33.84 20.68
N LYS A 556 -12.11 34.57 19.92
CA LYS A 556 -13.53 34.23 19.77
C LYS A 556 -13.72 32.85 19.13
N PHE A 557 -12.92 32.51 18.13
CA PHE A 557 -12.90 31.20 17.50
C PHE A 557 -12.45 30.09 18.48
N VAL A 558 -11.39 30.35 19.25
CA VAL A 558 -10.89 29.44 20.29
C VAL A 558 -11.96 29.22 21.36
N HIS A 559 -12.62 30.28 21.83
CA HIS A 559 -13.73 30.18 22.80
C HIS A 559 -14.81 29.23 22.29
N GLN A 560 -15.34 29.48 21.08
CA GLN A 560 -16.38 28.64 20.48
C GLN A 560 -15.94 27.18 20.26
N THR A 561 -14.65 26.97 20.00
CA THR A 561 -14.09 25.63 19.81
C THR A 561 -13.94 24.88 21.12
N ILE A 562 -13.42 25.52 22.16
CA ILE A 562 -13.26 24.91 23.48
C ILE A 562 -14.63 24.71 24.15
N THR A 563 -15.58 25.64 24.01
CA THR A 563 -16.94 25.45 24.56
C THR A 563 -17.63 24.21 24.01
N ALA A 564 -17.50 23.95 22.70
CA ALA A 564 -18.07 22.75 22.08
C ALA A 564 -17.34 21.45 22.47
N LEU A 565 -16.08 21.55 22.89
CA LEU A 565 -15.32 20.42 23.41
C LEU A 565 -15.65 20.17 24.89
N ALA A 566 -15.80 21.23 25.68
CA ALA A 566 -16.05 21.18 27.11
C ALA A 566 -17.40 20.56 27.46
N SER A 567 -18.39 20.60 26.55
CA SER A 567 -19.67 19.92 26.75
C SER A 567 -19.55 18.39 26.79
N GLU A 568 -18.53 17.84 26.12
CA GLU A 568 -18.29 16.39 26.06
C GLU A 568 -17.16 15.96 26.99
N GLU A 569 -16.06 16.71 27.01
CA GLU A 569 -14.85 16.44 27.81
C GLU A 569 -14.51 17.67 28.69
N PRO A 570 -15.16 17.81 29.86
CA PRO A 570 -15.04 19.01 30.69
C PRO A 570 -13.64 19.20 31.28
N GLU A 571 -12.94 18.12 31.65
CA GLU A 571 -11.58 18.21 32.18
C GLU A 571 -10.58 18.78 31.16
N LEU A 572 -10.68 18.31 29.91
CA LEU A 572 -9.83 18.79 28.82
C LEU A 572 -10.21 20.22 28.42
N GLY A 573 -11.50 20.52 28.38
CA GLY A 573 -12.02 21.87 28.17
C GLY A 573 -11.47 22.87 29.19
N LEU A 574 -11.45 22.52 30.48
CA LEU A 574 -10.89 23.35 31.55
C LEU A 574 -9.39 23.61 31.32
N ARG A 575 -8.60 22.57 31.02
CA ARG A 575 -7.17 22.72 30.72
C ARG A 575 -6.92 23.66 29.54
N LEU A 576 -7.71 23.53 28.48
CA LEU A 576 -7.60 24.36 27.29
C LEU A 576 -8.04 25.81 27.55
N PHE A 577 -9.07 26.04 28.36
CA PHE A 577 -9.45 27.40 28.78
C PHE A 577 -8.36 28.07 29.62
N LEU A 578 -7.70 27.34 30.52
CA LEU A 578 -6.56 27.87 31.28
C LEU A 578 -5.35 28.16 30.36
N ALA A 579 -5.07 27.31 29.38
CA ALA A 579 -4.03 27.58 28.38
C ALA A 579 -4.39 28.79 27.49
N ALA A 580 -5.66 28.94 27.12
CA ALA A 580 -6.17 30.10 26.39
C ALA A 580 -6.09 31.39 27.23
N ALA A 581 -6.35 31.31 28.53
CA ALA A 581 -6.18 32.43 29.46
C ALA A 581 -4.71 32.85 29.56
N ALA A 582 -3.79 31.90 29.75
CA ALA A 582 -2.35 32.20 29.80
C ALA A 582 -1.83 32.83 28.50
N THR A 583 -2.30 32.35 27.34
CA THR A 583 -1.92 32.95 26.05
C THR A 583 -2.55 34.33 25.84
N ALA A 584 -3.79 34.55 26.26
CA ALA A 584 -4.42 35.88 26.27
C ALA A 584 -3.67 36.87 27.18
N ASP A 585 -3.22 36.42 28.36
CA ASP A 585 -2.38 37.17 29.28
C ASP A 585 -1.05 37.56 28.62
N THR A 586 -0.36 36.61 27.96
CA THR A 586 0.85 36.94 27.19
C THR A 586 0.58 37.93 26.05
N CYS A 587 -0.66 38.04 25.55
CA CYS A 587 -1.04 39.01 24.52
C CYS A 587 -1.46 40.38 25.09
N GLY A 588 -1.59 40.53 26.42
CA GLY A 588 -2.05 41.76 27.07
C GLY A 588 -3.57 41.99 26.95
N LEU A 589 -4.36 40.93 26.73
CA LEU A 589 -5.82 41.01 26.59
C LEU A 589 -6.54 40.58 27.86
N GLU A 590 -6.64 41.52 28.79
CA GLU A 590 -7.08 41.34 30.18
C GLU A 590 -8.51 40.78 30.29
N ALA A 591 -9.47 41.44 29.62
CA ALA A 591 -10.88 41.06 29.67
C ALA A 591 -11.13 39.64 29.15
N ILE A 592 -10.37 39.21 28.14
CA ILE A 592 -10.49 37.87 27.54
C ILE A 592 -9.83 36.83 28.43
N ALA A 593 -8.67 37.15 29.02
CA ALA A 593 -8.02 36.27 29.98
C ALA A 593 -8.94 35.97 31.17
N TYR A 594 -9.57 37.01 31.74
CA TYR A 594 -10.53 36.83 32.83
C TYR A 594 -11.78 36.05 32.40
N GLU A 595 -12.31 36.29 31.19
CA GLU A 595 -13.45 35.53 30.67
C GLU A 595 -13.13 34.02 30.59
N PHE A 596 -11.95 33.65 30.08
CA PHE A 596 -11.53 32.25 30.01
C PHE A 596 -11.34 31.62 31.40
N VAL A 597 -10.76 32.36 32.36
CA VAL A 597 -10.67 31.91 33.76
C VAL A 597 -12.05 31.72 34.36
N SER A 598 -12.98 32.66 34.13
CA SER A 598 -14.35 32.54 34.62
C SER A 598 -15.05 31.32 34.03
N ARG A 599 -14.83 31.00 32.74
CA ARG A 599 -15.36 29.78 32.10
C ARG A 599 -14.76 28.51 32.70
N ALA A 600 -13.46 28.51 33.02
CA ALA A 600 -12.83 27.38 33.72
C ALA A 600 -13.46 27.15 35.11
N PHE A 601 -13.79 28.21 35.85
CA PHE A 601 -14.54 28.08 37.10
C PHE A 601 -15.96 27.54 36.89
N THR A 602 -16.68 27.98 35.86
CA THR A 602 -18.01 27.45 35.54
C THR A 602 -17.97 25.94 35.27
N ILE A 603 -17.01 25.47 34.47
CA ILE A 603 -16.86 24.02 34.18
C ILE A 603 -16.52 23.24 35.46
N TYR A 604 -15.67 23.80 36.32
CA TYR A 604 -15.37 23.19 37.62
C TYR A 604 -16.61 23.07 38.52
N GLU A 605 -17.49 24.08 38.50
CA GLU A 605 -18.69 24.12 39.34
C GLU A 605 -19.84 23.24 38.81
N GLU A 606 -20.03 23.19 37.49
CA GLU A 606 -21.20 22.57 36.85
C GLU A 606 -20.93 21.12 36.40
N ASP A 607 -19.73 20.84 35.87
CA ASP A 607 -19.48 19.60 35.10
C ASP A 607 -18.53 18.61 35.80
N ILE A 608 -17.57 19.08 36.61
CA ILE A 608 -16.57 18.21 37.26
C ILE A 608 -17.07 17.73 38.63
N ASN A 609 -17.49 16.46 38.69
CA ASN A 609 -18.06 15.86 39.91
C ASN A 609 -17.14 14.87 40.63
N ASP A 610 -16.12 14.32 39.97
CA ASP A 610 -15.20 13.37 40.62
C ASP A 610 -14.23 14.08 41.58
N ASN A 611 -14.00 13.48 42.76
CA ASN A 611 -13.21 14.11 43.82
C ASN A 611 -11.74 14.31 43.41
N LYS A 612 -11.14 13.34 42.71
CA LYS A 612 -9.74 13.44 42.26
C LYS A 612 -9.63 14.43 41.11
N ALA A 613 -10.59 14.40 40.18
CA ALA A 613 -10.68 15.36 39.10
C ALA A 613 -10.86 16.80 39.62
N GLN A 614 -11.70 17.03 40.63
CA GLN A 614 -11.89 18.34 41.27
C GLN A 614 -10.59 18.84 41.92
N GLN A 615 -9.87 17.99 42.64
CA GLN A 615 -8.58 18.36 43.22
C GLN A 615 -7.56 18.73 42.14
N ALA A 616 -7.45 17.92 41.09
CA ALA A 616 -6.53 18.17 39.99
C ALA A 616 -6.89 19.44 39.22
N ALA A 617 -8.17 19.65 38.92
CA ALA A 617 -8.68 20.85 38.26
C ALA A 617 -8.42 22.10 39.09
N MET A 618 -8.66 22.06 40.41
CA MET A 618 -8.38 23.18 41.30
C MET A 618 -6.88 23.48 41.38
N ALA A 619 -6.03 22.46 41.44
CA ALA A 619 -4.58 22.64 41.40
C ALA A 619 -4.13 23.31 40.09
N LEU A 620 -4.73 22.94 38.96
CA LEU A 620 -4.48 23.57 37.66
C LEU A 620 -4.97 25.01 37.59
N ILE A 621 -6.16 25.32 38.15
CA ILE A 621 -6.67 26.70 38.24
C ILE A 621 -5.72 27.56 39.08
N VAL A 622 -5.29 27.08 40.25
CA VAL A 622 -4.34 27.78 41.12
C VAL A 622 -3.00 27.99 40.40
N GLY A 623 -2.46 26.96 39.76
CA GLY A 623 -1.21 27.06 38.99
C GLY A 623 -1.33 27.99 37.79
N GLY A 624 -2.45 27.98 37.08
CA GLY A 624 -2.72 28.88 35.96
C GLY A 624 -2.81 30.34 36.41
N LEU A 625 -3.54 30.62 37.50
CA LEU A 625 -3.62 31.96 38.11
C LEU A 625 -2.27 32.45 38.61
N GLN A 626 -1.45 31.57 39.19
CA GLN A 626 -0.09 31.89 39.60
C GLN A 626 0.80 32.22 38.41
N ALA A 627 0.72 31.43 37.32
CA ALA A 627 1.53 31.61 36.12
C ALA A 627 1.22 32.90 35.34
N MET A 628 -0.05 33.29 35.28
CA MET A 628 -0.44 34.60 34.73
C MET A 628 0.07 35.74 35.62
N GLY A 629 0.04 35.55 36.94
CA GLY A 629 0.37 36.60 37.91
C GLY A 629 -0.50 37.86 37.70
N ARG A 630 -0.11 38.98 38.32
CA ARG A 630 -0.70 40.31 38.00
C ARG A 630 -0.11 40.89 36.70
N ARG A 631 0.19 40.07 35.68
CA ARG A 631 0.80 40.54 34.43
C ARG A 631 -0.22 41.25 33.52
N SER A 632 -1.46 40.77 33.48
CA SER A 632 -2.55 41.37 32.70
C SER A 632 -3.91 41.40 33.40
N LEU A 633 -4.05 40.87 34.62
CA LEU A 633 -5.34 40.91 35.32
C LEU A 633 -5.41 42.14 36.23
N ASP A 634 -6.52 42.88 36.14
CA ASP A 634 -6.86 43.94 37.10
C ASP A 634 -6.79 43.41 38.54
N GLU A 635 -6.37 44.28 39.47
CA GLU A 635 -6.25 43.96 40.89
C GLU A 635 -7.56 43.35 41.46
N ASP A 636 -8.70 43.96 41.14
CA ASP A 636 -10.02 43.50 41.60
C ASP A 636 -10.41 42.13 41.01
N SER A 637 -10.12 41.92 39.72
CA SER A 637 -10.43 40.70 38.99
C SER A 637 -9.57 39.52 39.49
N TYR A 638 -8.28 39.77 39.69
CA TYR A 638 -7.35 38.78 40.24
C TYR A 638 -7.71 38.40 41.68
N GLU A 639 -7.99 39.39 42.53
CA GLU A 639 -8.40 39.13 43.92
C GLU A 639 -9.68 38.32 44.01
N THR A 640 -10.66 38.63 43.14
CA THR A 640 -11.91 37.87 43.07
C THR A 640 -11.66 36.43 42.66
N ALA A 641 -10.82 36.18 41.65
CA ALA A 641 -10.48 34.83 41.20
C ALA A 641 -9.69 34.04 42.27
N ALA A 642 -8.71 34.67 42.94
CA ALA A 642 -7.92 34.06 44.00
C ALA A 642 -8.74 33.73 45.24
N ALA A 643 -9.66 34.62 45.63
CA ALA A 643 -10.60 34.38 46.72
C ALA A 643 -11.56 33.22 46.40
N LYS A 644 -12.08 33.16 45.16
CA LYS A 644 -12.89 32.03 44.68
C LYS A 644 -12.11 30.72 44.72
N ALA A 645 -10.90 30.66 44.14
CA ALA A 645 -10.06 29.47 44.17
C ALA A 645 -9.81 28.98 45.61
N THR A 646 -9.48 29.89 46.54
CA THR A 646 -9.26 29.56 47.95
C THR A 646 -10.54 29.06 48.64
N ALA A 647 -11.70 29.62 48.28
CA ALA A 647 -12.99 29.18 48.79
C ALA A 647 -13.33 27.77 48.31
N HIS A 648 -13.17 27.48 47.02
CA HIS A 648 -13.41 26.15 46.45
C HIS A 648 -12.43 25.10 46.97
N SER A 649 -11.13 25.43 47.09
CA SER A 649 -10.14 24.55 47.74
C SER A 649 -10.57 24.15 49.16
N SER A 650 -11.20 25.07 49.91
CA SER A 650 -11.68 24.75 51.26
C SER A 650 -12.99 23.95 51.33
N ARG A 651 -13.62 23.69 50.17
CA ARG A 651 -14.87 22.93 50.02
C ARG A 651 -14.67 21.58 49.33
N LEU A 652 -13.43 21.19 49.02
CA LEU A 652 -13.11 19.85 48.51
C LEU A 652 -13.61 18.77 49.48
N MET A 653 -13.88 17.55 49.01
CA MET A 653 -14.53 16.53 49.87
C MET A 653 -13.59 15.97 50.95
N LEU A 654 -12.34 15.64 50.60
CA LEU A 654 -11.38 15.06 51.53
C LEU A 654 -10.64 16.13 52.34
N VAL A 655 -10.48 15.91 53.65
CA VAL A 655 -9.80 16.85 54.57
C VAL A 655 -8.34 17.07 54.17
N SER A 656 -7.66 16.02 53.71
CA SER A 656 -6.30 16.05 53.18
C SER A 656 -6.19 16.98 51.97
N ASP A 657 -7.10 16.80 50.99
CA ASP A 657 -7.13 17.62 49.78
C ASP A 657 -7.55 19.06 50.06
N GLN A 658 -8.46 19.29 51.02
CA GLN A 658 -8.81 20.64 51.49
C GLN A 658 -7.59 21.36 52.09
N ALA A 659 -6.82 20.68 52.95
CA ALA A 659 -5.64 21.25 53.58
C ALA A 659 -4.59 21.59 52.52
N HIS A 660 -4.25 20.65 51.64
CA HIS A 660 -3.32 20.87 50.53
C HIS A 660 -3.80 21.94 49.54
N GLY A 661 -5.08 21.93 49.15
CA GLY A 661 -5.64 22.90 48.22
C GLY A 661 -5.62 24.33 48.78
N VAL A 662 -5.91 24.50 50.07
CA VAL A 662 -5.83 25.81 50.74
C VAL A 662 -4.38 26.23 50.96
N CYS A 663 -3.49 25.27 51.23
CA CYS A 663 -2.06 25.52 51.31
C CYS A 663 -1.52 26.04 49.97
N ARG A 664 -1.81 25.34 48.86
CA ARG A 664 -1.41 25.76 47.50
C ARG A 664 -2.00 27.11 47.12
N ALA A 665 -3.24 27.39 47.51
CA ALA A 665 -3.87 28.69 47.26
C ALA A 665 -3.15 29.85 47.95
N SER A 666 -2.32 29.60 48.98
CA SER A 666 -1.49 30.64 49.60
C SER A 666 -0.48 31.26 48.62
N HIS A 667 0.00 30.50 47.63
CA HIS A 667 0.94 31.00 46.60
C HIS A 667 0.32 32.05 45.67
N LEU A 668 -1.01 32.12 45.57
CA LEU A 668 -1.70 33.17 44.81
C LEU A 668 -1.50 34.56 45.44
N PHE A 669 -1.25 34.61 46.74
CA PHE A 669 -1.06 35.86 47.48
C PHE A 669 0.42 36.22 47.68
N TRP A 670 1.32 35.37 47.17
CA TRP A 670 2.75 35.51 47.33
C TRP A 670 3.51 35.00 46.11
N THR A 671 3.86 35.91 45.23
CA THR A 671 4.66 35.64 44.03
C THR A 671 6.04 36.28 44.18
N ASN A 672 7.09 35.48 44.04
CA ASN A 672 8.44 36.02 43.90
C ASN A 672 8.54 36.74 42.55
N GLY A 673 9.18 37.92 42.53
CA GLY A 673 9.44 38.63 41.28
C GLY A 673 10.39 37.82 40.39
N PRO A 674 10.49 38.10 39.08
CA PRO A 674 11.46 37.42 38.23
C PRO A 674 12.88 37.65 38.77
N ASP A 675 13.70 36.59 38.77
CA ASP A 675 15.14 36.70 38.99
C ASP A 675 15.75 37.63 37.93
N GLU A 676 16.69 38.49 38.34
CA GLU A 676 17.31 39.55 37.52
C GLU A 676 17.98 39.03 36.22
N ASP A 677 18.20 37.72 36.07
CA ASP A 677 18.84 37.08 34.90
C ASP A 677 17.85 36.53 33.83
N SER A 678 16.53 36.61 34.03
CA SER A 678 15.57 36.11 33.04
C SER A 678 15.20 37.17 31.99
N ALA A 679 15.34 36.83 30.69
CA ALA A 679 15.11 37.72 29.53
C ALA A 679 13.65 38.17 29.32
N VAL A 680 12.77 38.06 30.33
CA VAL A 680 11.34 38.42 30.29
C VAL A 680 11.10 39.78 30.97
N ALA A 681 12.12 40.63 31.05
CA ALA A 681 12.09 41.96 31.66
C ALA A 681 11.37 43.04 30.80
N THR A 682 10.30 42.70 30.09
CA THR A 682 9.59 43.66 29.20
C THR A 682 8.15 43.97 29.57
N LEU A 683 7.59 43.35 30.63
CA LEU A 683 6.34 43.79 31.25
C LEU A 683 6.53 43.79 32.77
N GLU A 684 6.18 44.91 33.41
CA GLU A 684 6.23 45.09 34.87
C GLU A 684 5.31 44.07 35.54
N LEU A 685 5.82 42.88 35.91
CA LEU A 685 5.10 42.02 36.84
C LEU A 685 5.06 42.75 38.18
N THR A 686 3.89 43.24 38.59
CA THR A 686 3.69 43.68 39.97
C THR A 686 3.61 42.42 40.85
N PRO A 687 4.61 42.14 41.70
CA PRO A 687 4.57 40.95 42.55
C PRO A 687 3.44 41.10 43.57
N VAL A 688 2.60 40.07 43.70
CA VAL A 688 1.60 40.01 44.77
C VAL A 688 2.35 39.64 46.05
N ARG A 689 2.36 40.55 47.02
CA ARG A 689 2.98 40.34 48.34
C ARG A 689 2.00 40.71 49.44
N ASP A 690 1.04 39.83 49.70
CA ASP A 690 0.11 39.97 50.82
C ASP A 690 0.40 38.90 51.87
N GLY A 691 1.33 39.22 52.78
CA GLY A 691 1.77 38.30 53.83
C GLY A 691 0.66 37.96 54.83
N GLU A 692 -0.32 38.84 55.02
CA GLU A 692 -1.44 38.60 55.92
C GLU A 692 -2.40 37.55 55.36
N ARG A 693 -2.75 37.63 54.07
CA ARG A 693 -3.59 36.62 53.40
C ARG A 693 -2.90 35.26 53.32
N VAL A 694 -1.58 35.22 53.10
CA VAL A 694 -0.78 33.98 53.16
C VAL A 694 -0.91 33.33 54.54
N LEU A 695 -0.70 34.10 55.61
CA LEU A 695 -0.81 33.61 56.98
C LEU A 695 -2.24 33.15 57.31
N GLN A 696 -3.27 33.81 56.77
CA GLN A 696 -4.66 33.38 56.91
C GLN A 696 -4.90 32.02 56.24
N CYS A 697 -4.36 31.81 55.02
CA CYS A 697 -4.46 30.54 54.31
C CYS A 697 -3.72 29.41 55.05
N LEU A 698 -2.50 29.65 55.52
CA LEU A 698 -1.73 28.68 56.31
C LEU A 698 -2.43 28.32 57.63
N LYS A 699 -2.96 29.30 58.36
CA LYS A 699 -3.75 29.06 59.57
C LYS A 699 -5.04 28.30 59.28
N LYS A 700 -5.69 28.56 58.14
CA LYS A 700 -6.90 27.85 57.72
C LYS A 700 -6.58 26.41 57.33
N SER A 701 -5.49 26.17 56.58
CA SER A 701 -4.98 24.84 56.26
C SER A 701 -4.66 24.04 57.52
N LEU A 702 -3.94 24.64 58.48
CA LEU A 702 -3.62 24.00 59.76
C LEU A 702 -4.88 23.60 60.56
N LYS A 703 -5.91 24.45 60.58
CA LYS A 703 -7.20 24.15 61.21
C LYS A 703 -7.96 23.03 60.51
N ILE A 704 -7.78 22.88 59.20
CA ILE A 704 -8.39 21.80 58.42
C ILE A 704 -7.64 20.49 58.68
N ALA A 705 -6.30 20.51 58.63
CA ALA A 705 -5.45 19.36 58.97
C ALA A 705 -5.71 18.83 60.40
N ALA A 706 -6.00 19.71 61.35
CA ALA A 706 -6.39 19.34 62.72
C ALA A 706 -7.71 18.54 62.81
N LYS A 707 -8.55 18.58 61.77
CA LYS A 707 -9.78 17.78 61.68
C LYS A 707 -9.55 16.38 61.08
N CYS A 708 -8.34 16.10 60.59
CA CYS A 708 -7.98 14.78 60.09
C CYS A 708 -7.97 13.78 61.27
N MET A 709 -8.68 12.67 61.10
CA MET A 709 -8.83 11.64 62.14
C MET A 709 -7.66 10.66 62.17
N ASP A 710 -7.03 10.42 61.02
CA ASP A 710 -5.83 9.58 60.93
C ASP A 710 -4.61 10.38 61.39
N ALA A 711 -4.01 9.94 62.48
CA ALA A 711 -2.86 10.61 63.08
C ALA A 711 -1.61 10.57 62.18
N VAL A 712 -1.45 9.55 61.34
CA VAL A 712 -0.30 9.44 60.41
C VAL A 712 -0.45 10.45 59.28
N GLU A 713 -1.62 10.48 58.63
CA GLU A 713 -1.91 11.46 57.58
C GLU A 713 -1.91 12.89 58.12
N GLN A 714 -2.45 13.11 59.33
CA GLN A 714 -2.43 14.40 59.99
C GLN A 714 -1.00 14.93 60.24
N VAL A 715 -0.08 14.08 60.68
CA VAL A 715 1.32 14.47 60.86
C VAL A 715 1.99 14.76 59.52
N GLY A 716 1.70 13.98 58.48
CA GLY A 716 2.12 14.28 57.10
C GLY A 716 1.69 15.68 56.65
N LEU A 717 0.40 16.00 56.78
CA LEU A 717 -0.14 17.32 56.45
C LEU A 717 0.53 18.47 57.22
N TYR A 718 0.89 18.25 58.50
CA TYR A 718 1.60 19.28 59.26
C TYR A 718 3.03 19.50 58.79
N VAL A 719 3.71 18.43 58.34
CA VAL A 719 5.05 18.53 57.74
C VAL A 719 4.96 19.30 56.42
N ASP A 720 4.00 18.97 55.56
CA ASP A 720 3.80 19.67 54.28
C ASP A 720 3.50 21.18 54.50
N ILE A 721 2.66 21.51 55.49
CA ILE A 721 2.41 22.92 55.87
C ILE A 721 3.66 23.60 56.43
N LEU A 722 4.51 22.86 57.17
CA LEU A 722 5.76 23.39 57.71
C LEU A 722 6.75 23.72 56.59
N GLU A 723 6.87 22.85 55.58
CA GLU A 723 7.71 23.08 54.39
C GLU A 723 7.30 24.38 53.69
N GLU A 724 6.00 24.57 53.46
CA GLU A 724 5.49 25.81 52.85
C GLU A 724 5.73 27.04 53.73
N CYS A 725 5.62 26.92 55.05
CA CYS A 725 5.96 28.01 55.97
C CYS A 725 7.44 28.39 55.88
N LEU A 726 8.34 27.41 55.72
CA LEU A 726 9.78 27.66 55.56
C LEU A 726 10.06 28.37 54.23
N LEU A 727 9.43 27.95 53.14
CA LEU A 727 9.53 28.61 51.84
C LEU A 727 9.14 30.11 51.90
N TYR A 728 8.09 30.46 52.64
CA TYR A 728 7.69 31.85 52.83
C TYR A 728 8.63 32.65 53.72
N VAL A 729 9.25 32.02 54.72
CA VAL A 729 10.28 32.65 55.56
C VAL A 729 11.52 32.96 54.72
N ASP A 730 11.95 32.02 53.88
CA ASP A 730 13.08 32.19 52.96
C ASP A 730 12.77 33.27 51.90
N SER A 731 11.52 33.35 51.44
CA SER A 731 11.05 34.39 50.50
C SER A 731 10.83 35.78 51.15
N GLY A 732 11.17 35.95 52.44
CA GLY A 732 11.13 37.24 53.13
C GLY A 732 9.76 37.69 53.64
N ASN A 733 8.82 36.76 53.87
CA ASN A 733 7.49 37.11 54.40
C ASN A 733 7.52 37.39 55.91
N GLU A 734 7.51 38.67 56.29
CA GLU A 734 7.54 39.12 57.69
C GLU A 734 6.30 38.71 58.51
N ALA A 735 5.17 38.39 57.85
CA ALA A 735 3.95 37.96 58.53
C ALA A 735 4.08 36.52 59.10
N VAL A 736 4.93 35.67 58.50
CA VAL A 736 5.20 34.31 58.99
C VAL A 736 6.29 34.37 60.06
N THR A 737 5.87 34.64 61.30
CA THR A 737 6.83 34.80 62.41
C THR A 737 7.52 33.48 62.79
N ALA A 738 8.79 33.57 63.23
CA ALA A 738 9.53 32.43 63.79
C ALA A 738 8.81 31.77 64.98
N LYS A 739 7.95 32.50 65.70
CA LYS A 739 7.10 31.94 66.77
C LYS A 739 6.07 30.94 66.22
N TYR A 740 5.50 31.22 65.06
CA TYR A 740 4.52 30.35 64.40
C TYR A 740 5.17 29.05 63.91
N VAL A 741 6.32 29.15 63.24
CA VAL A 741 7.11 28.00 62.77
C VAL A 741 7.55 27.11 63.93
N ASN A 742 8.12 27.70 64.99
CA ASN A 742 8.53 26.94 66.18
C ASN A 742 7.33 26.27 66.89
N GLY A 743 6.16 26.91 66.89
CA GLY A 743 4.92 26.32 67.40
C GLY A 743 4.45 25.11 66.59
N LEU A 744 4.56 25.17 65.26
CA LEU A 744 4.23 24.07 64.36
C LEU A 744 5.21 22.90 64.51
N VAL A 745 6.51 23.16 64.64
CA VAL A 745 7.54 22.13 64.92
C VAL A 745 7.27 21.42 66.25
N GLN A 746 6.90 22.16 67.29
CA GLN A 746 6.52 21.57 68.58
C GLN A 746 5.25 20.70 68.46
N LEU A 747 4.26 21.15 67.69
CA LEU A 747 3.04 20.41 67.42
C LEU A 747 3.33 19.09 66.70
N ILE A 748 4.17 19.11 65.65
CA ILE A 748 4.59 17.91 64.92
C ILE A 748 5.32 16.94 65.85
N ARG A 749 6.30 17.42 66.64
CA ARG A 749 7.03 16.57 67.60
C ARG A 749 6.11 15.91 68.62
N SER A 750 5.11 16.64 69.12
CA SER A 750 4.15 16.11 70.08
C SER A 750 3.25 15.02 69.50
N ASN A 751 2.80 15.18 68.25
CA ASN A 751 1.95 14.18 67.59
C ASN A 751 2.75 12.99 67.08
N LEU A 752 4.01 13.19 66.66
CA LEU A 752 4.93 12.11 66.30
C LEU A 752 5.23 11.20 67.50
N GLY A 753 5.43 11.78 68.69
CA GLY A 753 5.60 11.02 69.92
C GLY A 753 4.37 10.21 70.35
N ASN A 754 3.18 10.56 69.85
CA ASN A 754 1.93 9.83 70.09
C ASN A 754 1.68 8.69 69.09
N LEU A 755 2.47 8.59 68.01
CA LEU A 755 2.30 7.61 66.92
C LEU A 755 3.04 6.27 67.17
N GLU A 756 3.68 6.07 68.32
CA GLU A 756 4.45 4.86 68.62
C GLU A 756 3.57 3.59 68.79
N SER A 757 3.18 2.97 67.67
CA SER A 757 3.15 1.51 67.46
C SER A 757 3.19 1.20 65.95
N PRO A 758 3.96 0.19 65.48
CA PRO A 758 4.33 0.08 64.08
C PRO A 758 3.23 -0.61 63.27
N THR A 759 2.51 0.16 62.47
CA THR A 759 1.98 -0.31 61.18
C THR A 759 2.25 0.79 60.18
N LEU A 760 3.42 0.74 59.56
CA LEU A 760 3.66 1.38 58.26
C LEU A 760 2.85 0.59 57.23
N PRO A 761 1.77 1.13 56.62
CA PRO A 761 1.46 0.71 55.26
C PRO A 761 2.57 1.28 54.38
N LEU A 762 3.17 0.37 53.61
CA LEU A 762 4.12 0.60 52.54
C LEU A 762 3.85 1.90 51.76
N CYS A 763 4.93 2.55 51.35
CA CYS A 763 4.98 3.56 50.29
C CYS A 763 3.82 3.41 49.32
N ARG A 764 3.07 4.50 49.11
CA ARG A 764 2.29 4.66 47.88
C ARG A 764 3.26 4.41 46.72
N SER A 765 3.01 3.34 45.98
CA SER A 765 3.66 3.03 44.72
C SER A 765 3.52 4.23 43.78
N GLY A 766 4.60 4.99 43.65
CA GLY A 766 4.88 5.76 42.43
C GLY A 766 5.32 4.79 41.33
N PRO A 767 5.07 5.10 40.05
CA PRO A 767 5.48 4.23 38.96
C PRO A 767 7.00 4.13 38.94
N THR A 768 7.48 2.92 38.72
CA THR A 768 8.87 2.60 38.43
C THR A 768 9.33 3.42 37.22
N ASP A 769 10.48 4.08 37.32
CA ASP A 769 11.67 3.78 36.51
C ASP A 769 12.79 4.79 36.81
N ASP A 770 13.98 4.24 37.06
CA ASP A 770 15.33 4.77 36.88
C ASP A 770 15.61 6.27 37.15
N ASP A 771 16.27 6.57 38.28
CA ASP A 771 17.38 7.55 38.33
C ASP A 771 18.12 7.47 39.69
N ASP A 772 19.00 6.48 39.81
CA ASP A 772 20.07 6.47 40.82
C ASP A 772 21.08 7.58 40.50
N GLY A 773 20.94 8.76 41.10
CA GLY A 773 21.87 9.86 40.82
C GLY A 773 22.00 11.01 41.82
N VAL A 774 21.15 11.12 42.87
CA VAL A 774 21.06 12.40 43.63
C VAL A 774 21.40 12.28 45.12
N TRP A 775 21.66 11.09 45.68
CA TRP A 775 21.89 10.93 47.13
C TRP A 775 23.36 11.06 47.61
N ALA A 776 24.28 11.62 46.81
CA ALA A 776 25.71 11.68 47.17
C ALA A 776 26.24 13.09 47.51
N ALA A 777 25.42 14.00 48.06
CA ALA A 777 25.87 15.35 48.41
C ALA A 777 25.29 15.92 49.72
N ILE A 778 25.17 15.11 50.77
CA ILE A 778 24.96 15.61 52.14
C ILE A 778 25.90 14.85 53.10
N GLU A 779 27.17 15.20 53.04
CA GLU A 779 28.12 15.17 54.17
C GLU A 779 29.24 16.18 53.86
N LEU A 780 28.94 17.47 54.11
CA LEU A 780 29.90 18.52 54.50
C LEU A 780 29.16 19.79 54.94
#